data_AF-A0A1C5V9R8-F1
#
_entry.id   AF-A0A1C5V9R8-F1
#
_cell.length_a   1.000
_cell.length_b   1.000
_cell.length_c   1.000
_cell.angle_alpha   90.00
_cell.angle_beta   90.00
_cell.angle_gamma   90.00
#
_symmetry.space_group_name_H-M   'P 1'
#
loop_
_entity.id
_entity.type
_entity.pdbx_description
1 polymer ?
#
loop_
_entity_poly.entity_id
_entity_poly.type
_entity_poly.pdbx_seq_one_letter_code
_entity_poly.pdbx_strand_id
1 'polypeptide(L)'
;MIIKDFNIRISEDNVLDILGCTRDNDIYGDVLSELRAMLPHAYALLEPVALVEIGEFAGRERGAVYCITSAGSKISEWSSQLFDDGEYLKGMLADAIADDYVFQIEHNLVDVLKDMCIQNHVGIIRRLEAPQDIDITMQRRALEITDCNDLAGITVNSSCMYYPVKTLCAIFETSDDIDDFEIEHDCTRCTNKECRFRSENKTLIKVVDDNRTTTLICSTGKTLYEVLLENGYFINAPCGGNGRCGKCGVKIMDKYGESMGYKLACSLIPDDGMIVVLSNAAKEKMSILSESSHSISYESDYGSDMGAEYGIAVDIGTTTIVMQLVEISSGVVRKTYTAINGQRVYGADVISRITASVDGLSEQLASIIRQQLIEGINDLTESGNIEIKRAIIAGNTTMIHLLMGYSCETLGTVPFTPVNIDRIHLEAAKLFDLDKYYFDIDVIPGISAFVGGDIVSGMYALDFHKSDKICILLDLGTNGEIAIGNKDRLLVSSMAAGPAFEGGNIVCGTGSIGGAVCGVKIDGDRIRVETINNETPVGICGSGIIETVYELLNKDVIDVAGNFNSNDDRYLLTYGRDREEIAVYPKDIREIQLAKAAVRAGIETIISKYGVEYDEISSIYIAGGFGHNINIDKAIGIGLLPEVCRDRTESIV
;
A
#
# COMPACT_ATOMS: atom_id res chain seq x y z
N MET A 1 2.55 -42.66 -5.38
CA MET A 1 3.73 -41.74 -5.35
C MET A 1 4.22 -41.52 -3.92
N ILE A 2 5.53 -41.35 -3.70
CA ILE A 2 6.13 -41.07 -2.37
C ILE A 2 6.93 -39.77 -2.45
N ILE A 3 6.72 -38.89 -1.47
CA ILE A 3 7.37 -37.58 -1.38
C ILE A 3 7.99 -37.47 0.01
N LYS A 4 9.27 -37.08 0.09
CA LYS A 4 10.00 -36.93 1.35
C LYS A 4 10.68 -35.56 1.48
N ASP A 5 10.85 -34.86 0.37
CA ASP A 5 11.51 -33.56 0.34
C ASP A 5 10.46 -32.45 0.43
N PHE A 6 10.36 -31.81 1.58
CA PHE A 6 9.46 -30.69 1.83
C PHE A 6 10.26 -29.47 2.28
N ASN A 7 9.97 -28.31 1.67
CA ASN A 7 10.56 -27.04 2.09
C ASN A 7 9.55 -26.25 2.94
N ILE A 8 9.24 -26.78 4.12
CA ILE A 8 8.24 -26.21 5.03
C ILE A 8 8.94 -25.36 6.09
N ARG A 9 8.49 -24.12 6.22
CA ARG A 9 8.82 -23.24 7.35
C ARG A 9 7.67 -23.25 8.35
N ILE A 10 7.93 -23.74 9.56
CA ILE A 10 7.01 -23.69 10.69
C ILE A 10 6.60 -22.23 10.95
N SER A 11 5.30 -21.99 11.05
CA SER A 11 4.74 -20.67 11.35
C SER A 11 4.66 -20.46 12.86
N GLU A 12 5.39 -19.45 13.36
CA GLU A 12 5.34 -19.11 14.79
C GLU A 12 3.91 -18.74 15.21
N ASP A 13 3.22 -17.95 14.40
CA ASP A 13 1.84 -17.53 14.67
C ASP A 13 0.89 -18.74 14.71
N ASN A 14 1.00 -19.70 13.77
CA ASN A 14 0.15 -20.89 13.77
C ASN A 14 0.38 -21.75 15.02
N VAL A 15 1.64 -21.97 15.39
CA VAL A 15 1.98 -22.78 16.56
C VAL A 15 1.44 -22.14 17.85
N LEU A 16 1.53 -20.81 17.96
CA LEU A 16 0.97 -20.08 19.09
C LEU A 16 -0.57 -20.11 19.09
N ASP A 17 -1.21 -20.02 17.93
CA ASP A 17 -2.66 -20.13 17.78
C ASP A 17 -3.20 -21.51 18.16
N ILE A 18 -2.49 -22.60 17.80
CA ILE A 18 -2.80 -23.97 18.24
C ILE A 18 -2.87 -24.01 19.78
N LEU A 19 -1.91 -23.35 20.44
CA LEU A 19 -1.86 -23.24 21.91
C LEU A 19 -2.87 -22.24 22.48
N GLY A 20 -3.47 -21.39 21.64
CA GLY A 20 -4.34 -20.27 22.07
C GLY A 20 -3.57 -19.15 22.77
N CYS A 21 -2.28 -18.99 22.44
CA CYS A 21 -1.42 -17.95 22.97
C CYS A 21 -1.41 -16.76 21.99
N THR A 22 -2.17 -15.72 22.34
CA THR A 22 -2.33 -14.49 21.55
C THR A 22 -1.46 -13.37 22.11
N ARG A 23 -1.22 -12.31 21.33
CA ARG A 23 -0.43 -11.14 21.73
C ARG A 23 -0.96 -10.41 22.96
N ASP A 24 -2.24 -10.60 23.28
CA ASP A 24 -2.89 -10.02 24.45
C ASP A 24 -2.63 -10.83 25.74
N ASN A 25 -2.02 -12.02 25.64
CA ASN A 25 -1.66 -12.82 26.80
C ASN A 25 -0.33 -12.33 27.39
N ASP A 26 -0.29 -12.10 28.71
CA ASP A 26 0.91 -11.63 29.43
C ASP A 26 2.14 -12.54 29.25
N ILE A 27 1.93 -13.82 28.91
CA ILE A 27 2.97 -14.83 28.71
C ILE A 27 3.46 -14.95 27.25
N TYR A 28 2.88 -14.19 26.32
CA TYR A 28 3.14 -14.34 24.88
C TYR A 28 4.63 -14.22 24.53
N GLY A 29 5.31 -13.22 25.10
CA GLY A 29 6.73 -13.00 24.85
C GLY A 29 7.61 -14.18 25.30
N ASP A 30 7.30 -14.77 26.47
CA ASP A 30 8.05 -15.89 27.02
C ASP A 30 7.83 -17.17 26.20
N VAL A 31 6.57 -17.45 25.83
CA VAL A 31 6.22 -18.62 25.00
C VAL A 31 6.83 -18.51 23.60
N LEU A 32 6.81 -17.33 22.99
CA LEU A 32 7.44 -17.08 21.68
C LEU A 32 8.96 -17.26 21.73
N SER A 33 9.60 -16.78 22.80
CA SER A 33 11.05 -16.98 22.98
C SER A 33 11.40 -18.46 23.12
N GLU A 34 10.60 -19.22 23.88
CA GLU A 34 10.81 -20.66 24.06
C GLU A 34 10.58 -21.43 22.75
N LEU A 35 9.51 -21.11 22.02
CA LEU A 35 9.23 -21.67 20.69
C LEU A 35 10.44 -21.52 19.76
N ARG A 36 10.95 -20.29 19.64
CA ARG A 36 12.11 -19.97 18.81
C ARG A 36 13.36 -20.76 19.19
N ALA A 37 13.59 -20.97 20.49
CA ALA A 37 14.71 -21.77 20.98
C ALA A 37 14.57 -23.26 20.63
N MET A 38 13.33 -23.77 20.57
CA MET A 38 13.03 -25.17 20.27
C MET A 38 13.07 -25.51 18.78
N LEU A 39 12.74 -24.56 17.89
CA LEU A 39 12.60 -24.80 16.45
C LEU A 39 13.80 -25.54 15.81
N PRO A 40 15.08 -25.17 16.05
CA PRO A 40 16.21 -25.87 15.44
C PRO A 40 16.26 -27.36 15.78
N HIS A 41 15.90 -27.73 17.01
CA HIS A 41 15.86 -29.13 17.42
C HIS A 41 14.63 -29.84 16.85
N ALA A 42 13.48 -29.18 16.81
CA ALA A 42 12.27 -29.73 16.19
C ALA A 42 12.50 -30.07 14.71
N TYR A 43 13.11 -29.19 13.91
CA TYR A 43 13.47 -29.47 12.52
C TYR A 43 14.38 -30.69 12.35
N ALA A 44 15.28 -30.95 13.30
CA ALA A 44 16.16 -32.11 13.25
C ALA A 44 15.44 -33.45 13.55
N LEU A 45 14.26 -33.40 14.16
CA LEU A 45 13.45 -34.56 14.52
C LEU A 45 12.30 -34.83 13.55
N LEU A 46 11.98 -33.88 12.66
CA LEU A 46 10.93 -34.06 11.66
C LEU A 46 11.40 -35.01 10.55
N GLU A 47 10.58 -36.01 10.25
CA GLU A 47 10.82 -36.99 9.19
C GLU A 47 9.62 -37.03 8.24
N PRO A 48 9.38 -35.96 7.46
CA PRO A 48 8.17 -35.85 6.69
C PRO A 48 8.09 -36.85 5.55
N VAL A 49 6.89 -37.38 5.36
CA VAL A 49 6.56 -38.23 4.22
C VAL A 49 5.12 -37.99 3.79
N ALA A 50 4.88 -37.94 2.48
CA ALA A 50 3.56 -38.04 1.90
C ALA A 50 3.49 -39.18 0.89
N LEU A 51 2.40 -39.93 0.94
CA LEU A 51 2.04 -40.93 -0.05
C LEU A 51 0.71 -40.54 -0.67
N VAL A 52 0.70 -40.53 -1.99
CA VAL A 52 -0.46 -40.12 -2.79
C VAL A 52 -0.71 -41.17 -3.85
N GLU A 53 -1.93 -41.69 -3.94
CA GLU A 53 -2.30 -42.67 -4.96
C GLU A 53 -3.76 -42.53 -5.41
N ILE A 54 -4.04 -42.81 -6.68
CA ILE A 54 -5.42 -42.85 -7.20
C ILE A 54 -5.93 -44.28 -7.10
N GLY A 55 -7.12 -44.46 -6.55
CA GLY A 55 -7.69 -45.78 -6.35
C GLY A 55 -9.18 -45.86 -6.53
N GLU A 56 -9.68 -47.09 -6.37
CA GLU A 56 -11.09 -47.40 -6.50
C GLU A 56 -11.87 -46.79 -5.33
N PHE A 57 -12.96 -46.10 -5.65
CA PHE A 57 -13.90 -45.57 -4.67
C PHE A 57 -15.31 -45.55 -5.27
N ALA A 58 -16.30 -45.96 -4.47
CA ALA A 58 -17.70 -46.04 -4.86
C ALA A 58 -17.94 -46.79 -6.21
N GLY A 59 -17.14 -47.82 -6.51
CA GLY A 59 -17.28 -48.61 -7.74
C GLY A 59 -16.66 -47.97 -9.00
N ARG A 60 -15.96 -46.84 -8.89
CA ARG A 60 -15.15 -46.23 -9.96
C ARG A 60 -13.68 -46.53 -9.71
N GLU A 61 -12.99 -47.07 -10.72
CA GLU A 61 -11.56 -47.48 -10.63
C GLU A 61 -10.62 -46.32 -10.27
N ARG A 62 -10.92 -45.11 -10.75
CA ARG A 62 -10.23 -43.86 -10.38
C ARG A 62 -11.17 -42.95 -9.60
N GLY A 63 -11.86 -43.50 -8.61
CA GLY A 63 -12.94 -42.83 -7.89
C GLY A 63 -12.49 -41.88 -6.78
N ALA A 64 -11.25 -42.04 -6.28
CA ALA A 64 -10.70 -41.14 -5.29
C ALA A 64 -9.17 -41.03 -5.38
N VAL A 65 -8.66 -39.90 -4.92
CA VAL A 65 -7.25 -39.70 -4.56
C VAL A 65 -7.10 -39.96 -3.06
N TYR A 66 -6.18 -40.84 -2.70
CA TYR A 66 -5.83 -41.18 -1.33
C TYR A 66 -4.50 -40.55 -0.97
N CYS A 67 -4.48 -39.73 0.09
CA CYS A 67 -3.29 -39.04 0.55
C CYS A 67 -3.05 -39.34 2.03
N ILE A 68 -1.86 -39.86 2.37
CA ILE A 68 -1.41 -40.05 3.74
C ILE A 68 -0.13 -39.23 3.93
N THR A 69 -0.13 -38.36 4.93
CA THR A 69 1.01 -37.51 5.28
C THR A 69 1.42 -37.74 6.72
N SER A 70 2.70 -37.68 7.04
CA SER A 70 3.21 -37.84 8.40
C SER A 70 4.42 -36.96 8.65
N ALA A 71 4.57 -36.46 9.88
CA ALA A 71 5.75 -35.74 10.35
C ALA A 71 6.83 -36.66 10.95
N GLY A 72 6.57 -37.97 11.03
CA GLY A 72 7.47 -38.96 11.64
C GLY A 72 7.21 -39.18 13.14
N SER A 73 7.84 -40.22 13.72
CA SER A 73 7.61 -40.60 15.12
C SER A 73 8.46 -39.79 16.11
N LYS A 74 9.68 -39.40 15.72
CA LYS A 74 10.66 -38.76 16.60
C LYS A 74 10.16 -37.47 17.27
N ILE A 75 9.42 -36.62 16.55
CA ILE A 75 8.87 -35.39 17.13
C ILE A 75 7.80 -35.68 18.19
N SER A 76 7.00 -36.74 18.00
CA SER A 76 5.98 -37.17 18.97
C SER A 76 6.60 -37.87 20.18
N GLU A 77 7.65 -38.66 19.97
CA GLU A 77 8.45 -39.27 21.03
C GLU A 77 9.13 -38.21 21.90
N TRP A 78 9.69 -37.16 21.27
CA TRP A 78 10.30 -36.04 21.98
C TRP A 78 9.28 -35.22 22.77
N SER A 79 8.10 -34.92 22.20
CA SER A 79 7.01 -34.29 22.94
C SER A 79 6.62 -35.11 24.17
N SER A 80 6.46 -36.43 24.01
CA SER A 80 6.14 -37.35 25.13
C SER A 80 7.22 -37.33 26.21
N GLN A 81 8.50 -37.35 25.82
CA GLN A 81 9.63 -37.26 26.76
C GLN A 81 9.63 -35.95 27.54
N LEU A 82 9.34 -34.81 26.89
CA LEU A 82 9.24 -33.50 27.56
C LEU A 82 8.11 -33.48 28.60
N PHE A 83 6.99 -34.15 28.32
CA PHE A 83 5.92 -34.33 29.30
C PHE A 83 6.35 -35.19 30.49
N ASP A 84 7.05 -36.29 30.24
CA ASP A 84 7.58 -37.20 31.29
C ASP A 84 8.63 -36.51 32.17
N ASP A 85 9.43 -35.61 31.60
CA ASP A 85 10.44 -34.82 32.30
C ASP A 85 9.86 -33.61 33.07
N GLY A 86 8.55 -33.38 32.98
CA GLY A 86 7.84 -32.29 33.66
C GLY A 86 7.98 -30.92 32.95
N GLU A 87 8.51 -30.90 31.73
CA GLU A 87 8.66 -29.70 30.89
C GLU A 87 7.39 -29.43 30.07
N TYR A 88 6.26 -29.25 30.75
CA TYR A 88 4.92 -29.21 30.14
C TYR A 88 4.77 -28.21 28.99
N LEU A 89 5.27 -26.97 29.13
CA LEU A 89 5.18 -25.95 28.08
C LEU A 89 5.94 -26.38 26.81
N LYS A 90 7.14 -26.94 26.98
CA LYS A 90 7.91 -27.48 25.85
C LYS A 90 7.21 -28.68 25.24
N GLY A 91 6.67 -29.59 26.06
CA GLY A 91 5.86 -30.71 25.56
C GLY A 91 4.70 -30.25 24.67
N MET A 92 3.97 -29.22 25.11
CA MET A 92 2.88 -28.60 24.35
C MET A 92 3.37 -27.92 23.06
N LEU A 93 4.48 -27.17 23.12
CA LEU A 93 5.08 -26.53 21.95
C LEU A 93 5.57 -27.56 20.91
N ALA A 94 6.24 -28.63 21.35
CA ALA A 94 6.68 -29.70 20.47
C ALA A 94 5.50 -30.40 19.78
N ASP A 95 4.40 -30.62 20.50
CA ASP A 95 3.18 -31.23 19.95
C ASP A 95 2.49 -30.31 18.92
N ALA A 96 2.40 -29.01 19.23
CA ALA A 96 1.83 -27.99 18.34
C ALA A 96 2.69 -27.73 17.10
N ILE A 97 4.02 -27.76 17.22
CA ILE A 97 4.93 -27.72 16.08
C ILE A 97 4.66 -28.91 15.15
N ALA A 98 4.51 -30.11 15.71
CA ALA A 98 4.23 -31.30 14.91
C ALA A 98 2.87 -31.20 14.19
N ASP A 99 1.85 -30.65 14.84
CA ASP A 99 0.53 -30.42 14.21
C ASP A 99 0.60 -29.41 13.07
N ASP A 100 1.18 -28.21 13.30
CA ASP A 100 1.36 -27.21 12.24
C ASP A 100 2.12 -27.82 11.06
N TYR A 101 3.20 -28.55 11.33
CA TYR A 101 4.02 -29.14 10.29
C TYR A 101 3.25 -30.17 9.45
N VAL A 102 2.47 -31.07 10.06
CA VAL A 102 1.63 -32.02 9.31
C VAL A 102 0.60 -31.29 8.44
N PHE A 103 -0.02 -30.23 8.94
CA PHE A 103 -0.93 -29.42 8.11
C PHE A 103 -0.20 -28.73 6.96
N GLN A 104 1.01 -28.22 7.16
CA GLN A 104 1.79 -27.60 6.10
C GLN A 104 2.24 -28.61 5.03
N ILE A 105 2.50 -29.87 5.40
CA ILE A 105 2.77 -30.95 4.43
C ILE A 105 1.59 -31.06 3.46
N GLU A 106 0.36 -31.14 3.98
CA GLU A 106 -0.84 -31.22 3.13
C GLU A 106 -0.98 -30.02 2.18
N HIS A 107 -0.74 -28.79 2.66
CA HIS A 107 -0.79 -27.59 1.82
C HIS A 107 0.30 -27.55 0.74
N ASN A 108 1.45 -28.18 0.96
CA ASN A 108 2.52 -28.26 -0.04
C ASN A 108 2.23 -29.32 -1.12
N LEU A 109 1.17 -30.14 -0.96
CA LEU A 109 0.78 -31.15 -1.93
C LEU A 109 -0.20 -30.65 -2.99
N VAL A 110 -0.66 -29.40 -2.92
CA VAL A 110 -1.67 -28.86 -3.86
C VAL A 110 -1.25 -29.03 -5.31
N ASP A 111 -0.06 -28.55 -5.67
CA ASP A 111 0.43 -28.63 -7.05
C ASP A 111 0.70 -30.08 -7.48
N VAL A 112 1.19 -30.89 -6.54
CA VAL A 112 1.43 -32.32 -6.75
C VAL A 112 0.12 -33.07 -7.04
N LEU A 113 -0.94 -32.76 -6.30
CA LEU A 113 -2.28 -33.32 -6.51
C LEU A 113 -2.86 -32.87 -7.85
N LYS A 114 -2.70 -31.58 -8.21
CA LYS A 114 -3.13 -31.06 -9.53
C LYS A 114 -2.44 -31.78 -10.67
N ASP A 115 -1.11 -31.87 -10.63
CA ASP A 115 -0.32 -32.53 -11.67
C ASP A 115 -0.73 -34.00 -11.82
N MET A 116 -0.94 -34.69 -10.71
CA MET A 116 -1.40 -36.08 -10.71
C MET A 116 -2.81 -36.22 -11.31
N CYS A 117 -3.73 -35.32 -10.95
CA CYS A 117 -5.10 -35.30 -11.50
C CYS A 117 -5.08 -35.06 -13.02
N ILE A 118 -4.26 -34.11 -13.49
CA ILE A 118 -4.08 -33.81 -14.91
C ILE A 118 -3.54 -35.03 -15.67
N GLN A 119 -2.49 -35.65 -15.16
CA GLN A 119 -1.88 -36.84 -15.76
C GLN A 119 -2.84 -38.03 -15.84
N ASN A 120 -3.77 -38.13 -14.89
CA ASN A 120 -4.73 -39.22 -14.81
C ASN A 120 -6.12 -38.86 -15.37
N HIS A 121 -6.28 -37.66 -15.94
CA HIS A 121 -7.52 -37.17 -16.57
C HIS A 121 -8.73 -37.26 -15.64
N VAL A 122 -8.57 -36.76 -14.41
CA VAL A 122 -9.62 -36.65 -13.41
C VAL A 122 -9.53 -35.28 -12.73
N GLY A 123 -10.62 -34.75 -12.21
CA GLY A 123 -10.62 -33.64 -11.26
C GLY A 123 -10.97 -34.09 -9.85
N ILE A 124 -10.99 -33.16 -8.90
CA ILE A 124 -11.38 -33.36 -7.50
C ILE A 124 -12.63 -32.54 -7.21
N ILE A 125 -13.72 -33.21 -6.84
CA ILE A 125 -15.02 -32.56 -6.54
C ILE A 125 -15.10 -32.11 -5.09
N ARG A 126 -14.49 -32.86 -4.16
CA ARG A 126 -14.51 -32.57 -2.73
C ARG A 126 -13.53 -33.43 -1.95
N ARG A 127 -13.16 -32.93 -0.78
CA ARG A 127 -12.55 -33.70 0.32
C ARG A 127 -13.61 -34.49 1.10
N LEU A 128 -13.30 -35.72 1.47
CA LEU A 128 -14.14 -36.62 2.26
C LEU A 128 -13.52 -36.81 3.65
N GLU A 129 -14.32 -36.58 4.69
CA GLU A 129 -13.86 -36.68 6.07
C GLU A 129 -14.33 -37.95 6.76
N ALA A 130 -13.43 -38.64 7.45
CA ALA A 130 -13.78 -39.81 8.27
C ALA A 130 -13.93 -39.39 9.75
N PRO A 131 -15.01 -39.75 10.46
CA PRO A 131 -16.11 -40.64 10.08
C PRO A 131 -17.33 -39.91 9.46
N GLN A 132 -17.19 -38.65 9.07
CA GLN A 132 -18.32 -37.77 8.78
C GLN A 132 -18.98 -38.01 7.42
N ASP A 133 -18.21 -37.99 6.35
CA ASP A 133 -18.66 -38.25 4.98
C ASP A 133 -18.44 -39.72 4.59
N ILE A 134 -17.48 -40.39 5.23
CA ILE A 134 -17.09 -41.77 4.96
C ILE A 134 -16.81 -42.54 6.25
N ASP A 135 -16.94 -43.86 6.21
CA ASP A 135 -16.68 -44.72 7.38
C ASP A 135 -15.20 -44.65 7.82
N ILE A 136 -14.96 -44.71 9.13
CA ILE A 136 -13.60 -44.63 9.71
C ILE A 136 -12.67 -45.71 9.18
N THR A 137 -13.21 -46.86 8.75
CA THR A 137 -12.44 -47.96 8.15
C THR A 137 -11.78 -47.57 6.82
N MET A 138 -12.20 -46.48 6.18
CA MET A 138 -11.55 -45.95 4.98
C MET A 138 -10.10 -45.53 5.22
N GLN A 139 -9.70 -45.23 6.46
CA GLN A 139 -8.29 -44.99 6.79
C GLN A 139 -7.42 -46.24 6.54
N ARG A 140 -7.95 -47.43 6.81
CA ARG A 140 -7.27 -48.70 6.47
C ARG A 140 -7.20 -48.93 4.97
N ARG A 141 -8.30 -48.62 4.26
CA ARG A 141 -8.35 -48.69 2.80
C ARG A 141 -7.31 -47.77 2.15
N ALA A 142 -7.16 -46.55 2.66
CA ALA A 142 -6.15 -45.60 2.20
C ALA A 142 -4.74 -46.17 2.37
N LEU A 143 -4.46 -46.83 3.49
CA LEU A 143 -3.17 -47.48 3.76
C LEU A 143 -2.88 -48.63 2.79
N GLU A 144 -3.90 -49.43 2.46
CA GLU A 144 -3.80 -50.53 1.48
C GLU A 144 -3.57 -50.01 0.05
N ILE A 145 -4.27 -48.94 -0.35
CA ILE A 145 -4.17 -48.37 -1.71
C ILE A 145 -2.84 -47.65 -1.93
N THR A 146 -2.36 -46.93 -0.91
CA THR A 146 -1.09 -46.17 -0.98
C THR A 146 0.15 -47.04 -0.70
N ASP A 147 -0.04 -48.32 -0.36
CA ASP A 147 1.02 -49.26 0.03
C ASP A 147 1.93 -48.72 1.17
N CYS A 148 1.30 -48.02 2.12
CA CYS A 148 1.97 -47.12 3.06
C CYS A 148 2.88 -47.82 4.09
N ASN A 149 2.55 -49.06 4.45
CA ASN A 149 3.27 -49.82 5.47
C ASN A 149 4.67 -50.22 5.00
N ASP A 150 4.78 -50.69 3.75
CA ASP A 150 6.03 -51.17 3.18
C ASP A 150 6.95 -50.02 2.72
N LEU A 151 6.38 -48.83 2.49
CA LEU A 151 7.08 -47.67 1.92
C LEU A 151 7.50 -46.59 2.93
N ALA A 152 6.77 -46.45 4.04
CA ALA A 152 6.96 -45.36 4.99
C ALA A 152 6.86 -45.78 6.47
N GLY A 153 6.62 -47.06 6.78
CA GLY A 153 6.52 -47.54 8.16
C GLY A 153 5.31 -47.01 8.94
N ILE A 154 4.33 -46.46 8.23
CA ILE A 154 3.08 -45.98 8.81
C ILE A 154 2.14 -47.18 8.95
N THR A 155 1.54 -47.34 10.13
CA THR A 155 0.61 -48.42 10.43
C THR A 155 -0.71 -47.86 10.94
N VAL A 156 -1.77 -48.65 10.88
CA VAL A 156 -3.08 -48.30 11.44
C VAL A 156 -3.59 -49.43 12.34
N ASN A 157 -4.02 -49.10 13.55
CA ASN A 157 -4.47 -50.10 14.52
C ASN A 157 -5.93 -50.56 14.27
N SER A 158 -6.45 -51.47 15.11
CA SER A 158 -7.83 -51.97 15.01
C SER A 158 -8.90 -50.89 15.20
N SER A 159 -8.56 -49.79 15.87
CA SER A 159 -9.42 -48.63 16.08
C SER A 159 -9.26 -47.56 15.00
N CYS A 160 -8.56 -47.89 13.90
CA CYS A 160 -8.29 -46.98 12.79
C CYS A 160 -7.46 -45.74 13.18
N MET A 161 -6.60 -45.82 14.20
CA MET A 161 -5.64 -44.76 14.51
C MET A 161 -4.27 -45.06 13.89
N TYR A 162 -3.65 -44.04 13.29
CA TYR A 162 -2.33 -44.15 12.68
C TYR A 162 -1.20 -44.14 13.71
N TYR A 163 -0.10 -44.79 13.34
CA TYR A 163 1.22 -44.64 13.95
C TYR A 163 2.23 -44.38 12.82
N PRO A 164 3.03 -43.30 12.87
CA PRO A 164 3.13 -42.28 13.93
C PRO A 164 1.83 -41.50 14.18
N VAL A 165 1.66 -40.93 15.38
CA VAL A 165 0.41 -40.26 15.79
C VAL A 165 0.17 -39.00 14.96
N LYS A 166 1.24 -38.26 14.62
CA LYS A 166 1.19 -37.07 13.77
C LYS A 166 1.15 -37.46 12.29
N THR A 167 0.06 -38.12 11.92
CA THR A 167 -0.25 -38.60 10.58
C THR A 167 -1.66 -38.20 10.20
N LEU A 168 -1.82 -37.60 9.03
CA LEU A 168 -3.09 -37.15 8.47
C LEU A 168 -3.43 -37.97 7.23
N CYS A 169 -4.69 -38.41 7.14
CA CYS A 169 -5.23 -39.07 5.95
C CYS A 169 -6.30 -38.17 5.34
N ALA A 170 -6.13 -37.81 4.07
CA ALA A 170 -7.10 -37.08 3.28
C ALA A 170 -7.53 -37.93 2.08
N ILE A 171 -8.83 -37.97 1.82
CA ILE A 171 -9.42 -38.71 0.69
C ILE A 171 -10.22 -37.72 -0.13
N PHE A 172 -9.96 -37.65 -1.43
CA PHE A 172 -10.59 -36.71 -2.34
C PHE A 172 -11.41 -37.45 -3.38
N GLU A 173 -12.71 -37.18 -3.47
CA GLU A 173 -13.57 -37.79 -4.49
C GLU A 173 -13.33 -37.15 -5.85
N THR A 174 -13.18 -37.97 -6.89
CA THR A 174 -12.81 -37.49 -8.23
C THR A 174 -14.02 -37.31 -9.16
N SER A 175 -13.87 -36.42 -10.16
CA SER A 175 -14.77 -36.30 -11.32
C SER A 175 -14.04 -36.67 -12.62
N ASP A 176 -14.84 -36.77 -13.69
CA ASP A 176 -14.31 -36.86 -15.05
C ASP A 176 -13.96 -35.47 -15.63
N ASP A 177 -14.28 -34.38 -14.92
CA ASP A 177 -13.95 -33.00 -15.32
C ASP A 177 -12.63 -32.59 -14.66
N ILE A 178 -11.61 -32.34 -15.49
CA ILE A 178 -10.26 -32.00 -15.04
C ILE A 178 -10.18 -30.61 -14.38
N ASP A 179 -11.17 -29.74 -14.63
CA ASP A 179 -11.21 -28.39 -14.10
C ASP A 179 -11.77 -28.34 -12.66
N ASP A 180 -12.41 -29.42 -12.20
CA ASP A 180 -12.83 -29.56 -10.80
C ASP A 180 -11.58 -29.73 -9.90
N PHE A 181 -11.41 -28.84 -8.91
CA PHE A 181 -10.28 -28.95 -7.98
C PHE A 181 -10.59 -28.41 -6.58
N GLU A 182 -11.44 -29.13 -5.85
CA GLU A 182 -11.91 -28.76 -4.50
C GLU A 182 -11.31 -29.66 -3.41
N ILE A 183 -10.18 -29.25 -2.85
CA ILE A 183 -9.39 -30.01 -1.86
C ILE A 183 -9.53 -29.50 -0.41
N GLU A 184 -10.18 -28.35 -0.22
CA GLU A 184 -10.32 -27.73 1.10
C GLU A 184 -11.35 -28.47 1.96
N HIS A 185 -11.18 -28.39 3.29
CA HIS A 185 -12.15 -28.93 4.24
C HIS A 185 -13.40 -28.05 4.33
N ASP A 186 -14.58 -28.66 4.22
CA ASP A 186 -15.87 -27.96 4.35
C ASP A 186 -16.29 -27.82 5.82
N CYS A 187 -15.89 -26.71 6.45
CA CYS A 187 -16.26 -26.41 7.84
C CYS A 187 -17.75 -26.19 8.05
N THR A 188 -18.54 -25.92 7.01
CA THR A 188 -20.00 -25.74 7.17
C THR A 188 -20.67 -27.03 7.62
N ARG A 189 -20.11 -28.16 7.16
CA ARG A 189 -20.59 -29.50 7.50
C ARG A 189 -19.95 -30.02 8.78
N CYS A 190 -18.76 -29.56 9.16
CA CYS A 190 -18.04 -30.01 10.36
C CYS A 190 -18.86 -29.93 11.67
N THR A 191 -18.89 -31.03 12.43
CA THR A 191 -19.63 -31.16 13.69
C THR A 191 -18.97 -30.45 14.88
N ASN A 192 -17.65 -30.23 14.83
CA ASN A 192 -16.91 -29.53 15.88
C ASN A 192 -17.08 -28.01 15.73
N LYS A 193 -18.16 -27.46 16.31
CA LYS A 193 -18.51 -26.03 16.25
C LYS A 193 -17.51 -25.11 16.96
N GLU A 194 -16.77 -25.64 17.93
CA GLU A 194 -15.74 -24.91 18.69
C GLU A 194 -14.33 -25.12 18.11
N CYS A 195 -14.22 -25.68 16.90
CA CYS A 195 -12.92 -25.92 16.27
C CYS A 195 -12.20 -24.58 16.02
N ARG A 196 -10.98 -24.44 16.53
CA ARG A 196 -10.17 -23.21 16.37
C ARG A 196 -9.70 -23.00 14.93
N PHE A 197 -9.61 -24.08 14.15
CA PHE A 197 -9.28 -24.05 12.72
C PHE A 197 -10.52 -24.01 11.83
N ARG A 198 -11.71 -23.81 12.40
CA ARG A 198 -12.96 -23.78 11.66
C ARG A 198 -12.89 -22.64 10.65
N SER A 199 -12.78 -22.99 9.38
CA SER A 199 -12.81 -22.10 8.21
C SER A 199 -14.19 -21.46 7.99
N GLU A 200 -14.95 -21.20 9.06
CA GLU A 200 -16.28 -20.59 8.99
C GLU A 200 -16.28 -19.18 8.39
N ASN A 201 -15.14 -18.66 7.95
CA ASN A 201 -15.00 -17.32 7.41
C ASN A 201 -13.86 -17.21 6.39
N LYS A 202 -13.66 -18.19 5.50
CA LYS A 202 -13.00 -17.90 4.22
C LYS A 202 -14.07 -17.33 3.30
N THR A 203 -14.22 -16.00 3.32
CA THR A 203 -15.18 -15.34 2.43
C THR A 203 -14.55 -15.24 1.04
N LEU A 204 -15.21 -15.76 0.02
CA LEU A 204 -14.74 -15.65 -1.36
C LEU A 204 -15.37 -14.43 -2.01
N ILE A 205 -14.52 -13.51 -2.47
CA ILE A 205 -14.95 -12.38 -3.28
C ILE A 205 -14.35 -12.48 -4.68
N LYS A 206 -15.07 -11.97 -5.67
CA LYS A 206 -14.55 -11.79 -7.02
C LYS A 206 -14.16 -10.34 -7.21
N VAL A 207 -12.91 -10.09 -7.56
CA VAL A 207 -12.45 -8.78 -8.00
C VAL A 207 -12.46 -8.77 -9.52
N VAL A 208 -13.20 -7.83 -10.08
CA VAL A 208 -13.26 -7.59 -11.53
C VAL A 208 -12.46 -6.31 -11.81
N ASP A 209 -11.36 -6.48 -12.54
CA ASP A 209 -10.60 -5.42 -13.20
C ASP A 209 -10.68 -5.58 -14.73
N ASP A 210 -10.25 -4.58 -15.50
CA ASP A 210 -10.46 -4.55 -16.96
C ASP A 210 -9.75 -5.67 -17.75
N ASN A 211 -8.82 -6.41 -17.12
CA ASN A 211 -8.02 -7.45 -17.78
C ASN A 211 -8.34 -8.86 -17.29
N ARG A 212 -8.95 -9.01 -16.11
CA ARG A 212 -9.26 -10.32 -15.51
C ARG A 212 -10.27 -10.24 -14.37
N THR A 213 -10.95 -11.36 -14.16
CA THR A 213 -11.66 -11.63 -12.90
C THR A 213 -10.77 -12.52 -12.03
N THR A 214 -10.52 -12.12 -10.79
CA THR A 214 -9.72 -12.88 -9.84
C THR A 214 -10.52 -13.15 -8.58
N THR A 215 -10.53 -14.40 -8.14
CA THR A 215 -11.16 -14.80 -6.88
C THR A 215 -10.16 -14.61 -5.74
N LEU A 216 -10.53 -13.83 -4.73
CA LEU A 216 -9.73 -13.61 -3.54
C LEU A 216 -10.33 -14.35 -2.34
N ILE A 217 -9.45 -14.94 -1.54
CA ILE A 217 -9.80 -15.57 -0.28
C ILE A 217 -9.62 -14.52 0.82
N CYS A 218 -10.71 -14.18 1.50
CA CYS A 218 -10.70 -13.20 2.59
C CYS A 218 -10.62 -13.91 3.94
N SER A 219 -9.70 -13.48 4.80
CA SER A 219 -9.68 -13.86 6.21
C SER A 219 -10.77 -13.12 6.98
N THR A 220 -11.36 -13.77 8.00
CA THR A 220 -12.36 -13.18 8.90
C THR A 220 -11.93 -11.84 9.48
N GLY A 221 -12.85 -10.88 9.55
CA GLY A 221 -12.66 -9.63 10.29
C GLY A 221 -11.82 -8.58 9.58
N LYS A 222 -11.19 -8.89 8.45
CA LYS A 222 -10.52 -7.91 7.60
C LYS A 222 -11.54 -7.09 6.82
N THR A 223 -11.24 -5.81 6.68
CA THR A 223 -11.96 -4.92 5.77
C THR A 223 -11.63 -5.27 4.32
N LEU A 224 -12.53 -4.93 3.40
CA LEU A 224 -12.31 -5.11 1.98
C LEU A 224 -11.05 -4.36 1.51
N TYR A 225 -10.71 -3.22 2.14
CA TYR A 225 -9.46 -2.51 1.85
C TYR A 225 -8.22 -3.36 2.15
N GLU A 226 -8.16 -3.99 3.33
CA GLU A 226 -7.03 -4.85 3.71
C GLU A 226 -6.91 -6.05 2.78
N VAL A 227 -8.03 -6.70 2.45
CA VAL A 227 -8.05 -7.83 1.52
C VAL A 227 -7.56 -7.44 0.14
N LEU A 228 -8.02 -6.32 -0.41
CA LEU A 228 -7.58 -5.83 -1.71
C LEU A 228 -6.08 -5.52 -1.70
N LEU A 229 -5.61 -4.83 -0.64
CA LEU A 229 -4.22 -4.42 -0.49
C LEU A 229 -3.25 -5.61 -0.41
N GLU A 230 -3.58 -6.61 0.42
CA GLU A 230 -2.78 -7.84 0.59
C GLU A 230 -2.65 -8.64 -0.72
N ASN A 231 -3.64 -8.53 -1.60
CA ASN A 231 -3.68 -9.20 -2.89
C ASN A 231 -3.21 -8.30 -4.06
N GLY A 232 -2.56 -7.17 -3.76
CA GLY A 232 -1.94 -6.29 -4.76
C GLY A 232 -2.91 -5.39 -5.53
N TYR A 233 -4.16 -5.24 -5.05
CA TYR A 233 -5.14 -4.30 -5.59
C TYR A 233 -5.10 -2.97 -4.85
N PHE A 234 -4.73 -1.91 -5.56
CA PHE A 234 -4.62 -0.57 -5.01
C PHE A 234 -5.90 0.23 -5.25
N ILE A 235 -6.48 0.77 -4.18
CA ILE A 235 -7.63 1.67 -4.21
C ILE A 235 -7.32 2.95 -3.43
N ASN A 236 -7.98 4.07 -3.78
CA ASN A 236 -7.67 5.38 -3.20
C ASN A 236 -8.06 5.47 -1.72
N ALA A 237 -7.15 5.19 -0.80
CA ALA A 237 -7.40 5.28 0.65
C ALA A 237 -6.35 6.16 1.36
N PRO A 238 -6.42 7.51 1.25
CA PRO A 238 -5.49 8.41 1.93
C PRO A 238 -5.46 8.30 3.47
N CYS A 239 -6.38 7.59 4.10
CA CYS A 239 -6.29 7.33 5.56
C CYS A 239 -5.70 5.95 5.90
N GLY A 240 -5.21 5.19 4.91
CA GLY A 240 -4.65 3.86 5.11
C GLY A 240 -5.64 2.84 5.68
N GLY A 241 -6.92 2.94 5.31
CA GLY A 241 -7.96 2.02 5.82
C GLY A 241 -8.64 2.42 7.12
N ASN A 242 -8.25 3.53 7.77
CA ASN A 242 -8.79 3.94 9.08
C ASN A 242 -10.20 4.56 9.07
N GLY A 243 -10.94 4.51 7.94
CA GLY A 243 -12.32 5.02 7.85
C GLY A 243 -12.51 6.55 7.97
N ARG A 244 -11.43 7.35 8.00
CA ARG A 244 -11.52 8.81 8.27
C ARG A 244 -11.69 9.69 7.03
N CYS A 245 -11.21 9.23 5.86
CA CYS A 245 -11.16 10.05 4.64
C CYS A 245 -12.32 9.86 3.66
N GLY A 246 -13.06 8.74 3.74
CA GLY A 246 -14.18 8.44 2.84
C GLY A 246 -13.83 8.16 1.36
N LYS A 247 -12.55 8.01 1.00
CA LYS A 247 -12.15 7.91 -0.42
C LYS A 247 -11.98 6.49 -0.95
N CYS A 248 -12.01 5.49 -0.08
CA CYS A 248 -11.84 4.07 -0.41
C CYS A 248 -13.08 3.46 -1.12
N GLY A 249 -13.84 4.28 -1.85
CA GLY A 249 -15.12 3.90 -2.46
C GLY A 249 -14.91 2.93 -3.62
N VAL A 250 -15.58 1.78 -3.56
CA VAL A 250 -15.57 0.74 -4.59
C VAL A 250 -16.99 0.36 -4.95
N LYS A 251 -17.21 -0.02 -6.22
CA LYS A 251 -18.51 -0.48 -6.69
C LYS A 251 -18.69 -1.93 -6.30
N ILE A 252 -19.79 -2.23 -5.63
CA ILE A 252 -20.13 -3.58 -5.19
C ILE A 252 -21.29 -4.11 -6.04
N MET A 253 -21.17 -5.37 -6.44
CA MET A 253 -22.24 -6.16 -7.03
C MET A 253 -22.43 -7.43 -6.20
N ASP A 254 -23.64 -7.96 -6.21
CA ASP A 254 -23.93 -9.24 -5.56
C ASP A 254 -23.51 -10.43 -6.45
N LYS A 255 -23.69 -11.64 -5.93
CA LYS A 255 -23.37 -12.89 -6.64
C LYS A 255 -24.15 -13.13 -7.94
N TYR A 256 -25.22 -12.38 -8.18
CA TYR A 256 -26.05 -12.46 -9.38
C TYR A 256 -25.70 -11.36 -10.40
N GLY A 257 -24.79 -10.44 -10.04
CA GLY A 257 -24.40 -9.32 -10.87
C GLY A 257 -25.35 -8.12 -10.79
N GLU A 258 -26.15 -8.00 -9.73
CA GLU A 258 -26.92 -6.78 -9.48
C GLU A 258 -26.07 -5.76 -8.70
N SER A 259 -26.16 -4.48 -9.09
CA SER A 259 -25.35 -3.44 -8.45
C SER A 259 -25.91 -3.05 -7.08
N MET A 260 -25.06 -3.17 -6.05
CA MET A 260 -25.32 -2.71 -4.69
C MET A 260 -24.83 -1.29 -4.41
N GLY A 261 -24.42 -0.56 -5.45
CA GLY A 261 -23.88 0.80 -5.36
C GLY A 261 -22.42 0.86 -4.88
N TYR A 262 -21.97 2.07 -4.54
CA TYR A 262 -20.62 2.33 -4.03
C TYR A 262 -20.58 2.18 -2.50
N LYS A 263 -19.54 1.51 -2.00
CA LYS A 263 -19.27 1.36 -0.56
C LYS A 263 -17.81 1.64 -0.25
N LEU A 264 -17.55 2.09 0.97
CA LEU A 264 -16.19 2.30 1.47
C LEU A 264 -15.53 0.97 1.80
N ALA A 265 -14.51 0.57 1.03
CA ALA A 265 -13.78 -0.68 1.24
C ALA A 265 -13.20 -0.80 2.65
N CYS A 266 -12.78 0.32 3.23
CA CYS A 266 -12.20 0.45 4.56
C CYS A 266 -13.22 0.37 5.71
N SER A 267 -14.51 0.22 5.41
CA SER A 267 -15.57 0.01 6.41
C SER A 267 -16.49 -1.14 6.03
N LEU A 268 -16.17 -1.84 4.94
CA LEU A 268 -16.94 -2.95 4.42
C LEU A 268 -16.21 -4.24 4.78
N ILE A 269 -16.91 -5.15 5.44
CA ILE A 269 -16.43 -6.51 5.61
C ILE A 269 -16.87 -7.30 4.36
N PRO A 270 -15.94 -8.00 3.70
CA PRO A 270 -16.28 -8.89 2.58
C PRO A 270 -17.39 -9.87 2.95
N ASP A 271 -18.27 -10.16 2.00
CA ASP A 271 -19.36 -11.14 2.14
C ASP A 271 -19.30 -12.14 0.98
N ASP A 272 -19.83 -13.34 1.17
CA ASP A 272 -19.63 -14.46 0.25
C ASP A 272 -20.33 -14.23 -1.09
N GLY A 273 -19.57 -14.40 -2.17
CA GLY A 273 -20.03 -14.11 -3.53
C GLY A 273 -20.12 -12.61 -3.86
N MET A 274 -19.58 -11.74 -3.02
CA MET A 274 -19.43 -10.31 -3.34
C MET A 274 -18.54 -10.12 -4.57
N ILE A 275 -19.01 -9.32 -5.51
CA ILE A 275 -18.24 -8.93 -6.69
C ILE A 275 -17.82 -7.47 -6.51
N VAL A 276 -16.51 -7.25 -6.43
CA VAL A 276 -15.91 -5.93 -6.33
C VAL A 276 -15.50 -5.50 -7.72
N VAL A 277 -16.20 -4.50 -8.25
CA VAL A 277 -15.84 -3.90 -9.53
C VAL A 277 -14.90 -2.75 -9.24
N LEU A 278 -13.63 -3.00 -9.52
CA LEU A 278 -12.63 -1.95 -9.53
C LEU A 278 -12.73 -1.28 -10.89
N SER A 279 -13.56 -0.23 -10.97
CA SER A 279 -13.51 0.65 -12.13
C SER A 279 -12.09 1.20 -12.17
N ASN A 280 -11.42 1.02 -13.29
CA ASN A 280 -10.18 1.71 -13.59
C ASN A 280 -10.34 3.25 -13.51
N ALA A 281 -11.46 3.85 -13.11
CA ALA A 281 -11.44 5.23 -12.65
C ALA A 281 -10.36 5.54 -11.57
N ALA A 282 -9.76 4.55 -10.88
CA ALA A 282 -8.55 4.74 -10.06
C ALA A 282 -7.23 4.25 -10.68
N LYS A 283 -7.25 3.50 -11.80
CA LYS A 283 -6.05 3.02 -12.52
C LYS A 283 -5.97 3.57 -13.96
N GLU A 284 -7.09 3.70 -14.69
CA GLU A 284 -7.32 4.55 -15.88
C GLU A 284 -7.46 6.05 -15.63
N LYS A 285 -8.04 6.60 -14.54
CA LYS A 285 -7.85 8.07 -14.30
C LYS A 285 -6.46 8.38 -13.74
N MET A 286 -5.83 7.39 -13.13
CA MET A 286 -4.40 7.43 -12.80
C MET A 286 -3.54 7.10 -14.01
N SER A 287 -4.11 6.42 -15.01
CA SER A 287 -3.57 6.37 -16.37
C SER A 287 -3.99 7.54 -17.22
N ILE A 288 -4.76 8.51 -16.73
CA ILE A 288 -4.86 9.84 -17.32
C ILE A 288 -3.81 10.77 -16.69
N LEU A 289 -3.32 10.46 -15.48
CA LEU A 289 -2.00 10.91 -15.02
C LEU A 289 -0.84 10.16 -15.74
N SER A 290 -1.07 8.90 -16.12
CA SER A 290 -0.18 8.09 -16.97
C SER A 290 -0.58 8.06 -18.45
N GLU A 291 -1.44 8.95 -18.92
CA GLU A 291 -1.73 9.27 -20.34
C GLU A 291 -1.52 10.78 -20.55
N SER A 292 -1.53 11.55 -19.46
CA SER A 292 -0.48 12.55 -19.23
C SER A 292 0.85 11.91 -18.79
N SER A 293 1.07 10.61 -19.06
CA SER A 293 2.28 10.23 -19.77
C SER A 293 2.22 10.80 -21.19
N HIS A 294 2.11 12.13 -21.26
CA HIS A 294 3.16 12.75 -21.99
C HIS A 294 4.44 12.32 -21.26
N SER A 295 5.10 11.30 -21.82
CA SER A 295 6.36 11.68 -22.44
C SER A 295 6.08 13.03 -23.12
N ILE A 296 6.31 14.14 -22.41
CA ILE A 296 6.60 15.37 -23.10
C ILE A 296 8.00 15.10 -23.64
N SER A 297 8.09 14.19 -24.63
CA SER A 297 8.94 14.43 -25.74
C SER A 297 8.39 15.74 -26.27
N TYR A 298 9.08 16.83 -25.93
CA TYR A 298 9.23 17.82 -26.97
C TYR A 298 9.78 17.03 -28.16
N GLU A 299 8.92 16.67 -29.12
CA GLU A 299 9.33 16.33 -30.48
C GLU A 299 9.98 17.58 -31.03
N SER A 300 11.17 17.82 -30.53
CA SER A 300 12.18 18.60 -31.17
C SER A 300 12.92 17.56 -31.99
N ASP A 301 12.78 17.71 -33.30
CA ASP A 301 13.32 16.88 -34.39
C ASP A 301 14.87 16.96 -34.40
N TYR A 302 15.50 16.78 -33.25
CA TYR A 302 16.94 16.75 -33.07
C TYR A 302 17.34 15.29 -33.00
N GLY A 303 17.81 14.79 -34.14
CA GLY A 303 18.44 13.48 -34.24
C GLY A 303 19.47 13.28 -33.13
N SER A 304 19.66 12.02 -32.74
CA SER A 304 20.67 11.58 -31.76
C SER A 304 22.00 12.30 -32.00
N ASP A 305 22.27 13.35 -31.23
CA ASP A 305 23.54 14.05 -31.34
C ASP A 305 24.58 13.15 -30.67
N MET A 306 25.46 12.57 -31.48
CA MET A 306 26.52 11.70 -30.97
C MET A 306 27.40 12.50 -30.01
N GLY A 307 27.22 12.30 -28.69
CA GLY A 307 28.00 12.94 -27.64
C GLY A 307 27.21 13.67 -26.54
N ALA A 308 25.88 13.66 -26.55
CA ALA A 308 25.08 14.24 -25.46
C ALA A 308 25.28 13.48 -24.13
N GLU A 309 25.58 14.23 -23.05
CA GLU A 309 25.67 13.69 -21.69
C GLU A 309 24.33 13.85 -20.96
N TYR A 310 23.87 12.80 -20.30
CA TYR A 310 22.60 12.81 -19.59
C TYR A 310 22.78 12.67 -18.08
N GLY A 311 21.92 13.35 -17.33
CA GLY A 311 21.77 13.21 -15.89
C GLY A 311 20.32 12.97 -15.51
N ILE A 312 20.09 12.54 -14.27
CA ILE A 312 18.75 12.38 -13.73
C ILE A 312 18.54 13.35 -12.56
N ALA A 313 17.46 14.13 -12.60
CA ALA A 313 16.98 14.89 -11.44
C ALA A 313 15.81 14.12 -10.80
N VAL A 314 15.86 13.91 -9.49
CA VAL A 314 14.87 13.13 -8.74
C VAL A 314 14.32 14.00 -7.62
N ASP A 315 12.99 14.08 -7.54
CA ASP A 315 12.26 14.62 -6.41
C ASP A 315 11.44 13.51 -5.74
N ILE A 316 11.76 13.23 -4.47
CA ILE A 316 11.08 12.23 -3.65
C ILE A 316 10.11 12.95 -2.71
N GLY A 317 8.91 13.20 -3.22
CA GLY A 317 7.79 13.67 -2.42
C GLY A 317 7.16 12.55 -1.59
N THR A 318 6.40 12.95 -0.56
CA THR A 318 5.65 11.98 0.26
C THR A 318 4.57 11.29 -0.56
N THR A 319 3.88 11.99 -1.46
CA THR A 319 2.81 11.40 -2.28
C THR A 319 3.29 10.93 -3.65
N THR A 320 4.26 11.63 -4.23
CA THR A 320 4.69 11.45 -5.63
C THR A 320 6.20 11.41 -5.71
N ILE A 321 6.75 10.55 -6.57
CA ILE A 321 8.16 10.55 -6.97
C ILE A 321 8.21 11.03 -8.43
N VAL A 322 9.00 12.07 -8.68
CA VAL A 322 9.21 12.63 -10.03
C VAL A 322 10.68 12.47 -10.39
N MET A 323 10.95 12.00 -11.61
CA MET A 323 12.29 11.82 -12.12
C MET A 323 12.38 12.40 -13.53
N GLN A 324 13.40 13.19 -13.82
CA GLN A 324 13.61 13.82 -15.12
C GLN A 324 14.95 13.40 -15.69
N LEU A 325 14.94 12.89 -16.92
CA LEU A 325 16.14 12.75 -17.74
C LEU A 325 16.47 14.09 -18.35
N VAL A 326 17.66 14.62 -18.04
CA VAL A 326 18.10 15.95 -18.46
C VAL A 326 19.37 15.81 -19.28
N GLU A 327 19.41 16.47 -20.43
CA GLU A 327 20.65 16.67 -21.17
C GLU A 327 21.49 17.74 -20.46
N ILE A 328 22.68 17.37 -19.97
CA ILE A 328 23.49 18.20 -19.06
C ILE A 328 23.98 19.48 -19.74
N SER A 329 24.39 19.40 -21.00
CA SER A 329 24.94 20.53 -21.77
C SER A 329 23.91 21.62 -22.01
N SER A 330 22.66 21.24 -22.28
CA SER A 330 21.58 22.15 -22.69
C SER A 330 20.61 22.48 -21.55
N GLY A 331 20.55 21.64 -20.51
CA GLY A 331 19.53 21.71 -19.46
C GLY A 331 18.14 21.25 -19.91
N VAL A 332 18.01 20.71 -21.12
CA VAL A 332 16.72 20.29 -21.68
C VAL A 332 16.27 18.98 -21.04
N VAL A 333 15.06 18.98 -20.48
CA VAL A 333 14.37 17.78 -20.02
C VAL A 333 13.93 16.97 -21.23
N ARG A 334 14.44 15.74 -21.36
CA ARG A 334 14.14 14.82 -22.46
C ARG A 334 12.97 13.90 -22.17
N LYS A 335 12.87 13.44 -20.93
CA LYS A 335 11.81 12.54 -20.48
C LYS A 335 11.53 12.77 -19.00
N THR A 336 10.25 12.67 -18.63
CA THR A 336 9.81 12.73 -17.23
C THR A 336 9.12 11.43 -16.88
N TYR A 337 9.50 10.86 -15.75
CA TYR A 337 8.84 9.73 -15.10
C TYR A 337 8.16 10.24 -13.84
N THR A 338 6.94 9.79 -13.58
CA THR A 338 6.17 10.18 -12.40
C THR A 338 5.44 8.97 -11.86
N ALA A 339 5.56 8.73 -10.56
CA ALA A 339 4.92 7.62 -9.88
C ALA A 339 4.33 8.07 -8.54
N ILE A 340 3.28 7.40 -8.08
CA ILE A 340 2.86 7.52 -6.68
C ILE A 340 3.95 6.91 -5.82
N ASN A 341 4.32 7.57 -4.73
CA ASN A 341 5.22 6.98 -3.74
C ASN A 341 4.57 5.74 -3.11
N GLY A 342 5.13 4.57 -3.37
CA GLY A 342 4.61 3.26 -2.97
C GLY A 342 4.57 3.06 -1.45
N GLN A 343 5.35 3.86 -0.70
CA GLN A 343 5.29 3.88 0.75
C GLN A 343 3.94 4.33 1.31
N ARG A 344 3.07 4.91 0.47
CA ARG A 344 1.70 5.30 0.84
C ARG A 344 0.90 4.17 1.49
N VAL A 345 1.23 2.92 1.16
CA VAL A 345 0.65 1.71 1.78
C VAL A 345 0.85 1.67 3.30
N TYR A 346 1.97 2.19 3.78
CA TYR A 346 2.39 2.12 5.18
C TYR A 346 2.19 3.44 5.93
N GLY A 347 1.76 4.49 5.24
CA GLY A 347 1.55 5.79 5.84
C GLY A 347 1.18 6.84 4.79
N ALA A 348 0.12 7.58 5.08
CA ALA A 348 -0.38 8.63 4.19
C ALA A 348 0.42 9.92 4.27
N ASP A 349 1.16 10.12 5.36
CA ASP A 349 1.96 11.30 5.63
C ASP A 349 3.33 10.91 6.20
N VAL A 350 4.17 11.92 6.43
CA VAL A 350 5.52 11.74 6.97
C VAL A 350 5.50 11.08 8.36
N ILE A 351 4.56 11.46 9.23
CA ILE A 351 4.51 10.99 10.62
C ILE A 351 4.14 9.51 10.68
N SER A 352 3.10 9.10 9.95
CA SER A 352 2.67 7.70 9.89
C SER A 352 3.77 6.80 9.31
N ARG A 353 4.57 7.29 8.36
CA ARG A 353 5.74 6.54 7.85
C ARG A 353 6.89 6.47 8.83
N ILE A 354 7.13 7.53 9.61
CA ILE A 354 8.10 7.48 10.73
C ILE A 354 7.65 6.40 11.71
N THR A 355 6.38 6.38 12.10
CA THR A 355 5.83 5.36 12.99
C THR A 355 6.00 3.95 12.41
N ALA A 356 5.59 3.72 11.16
CA ALA A 356 5.76 2.43 10.50
C ALA A 356 7.24 1.98 10.45
N SER A 357 8.16 2.90 10.16
CA SER A 357 9.59 2.61 10.18
C SER A 357 10.09 2.22 11.57
N VAL A 358 9.60 2.89 12.62
CA VAL A 358 9.96 2.60 14.03
C VAL A 358 9.35 1.26 14.47
N ASP A 359 8.18 0.91 13.96
CA ASP A 359 7.47 -0.35 14.24
C ASP A 359 8.01 -1.55 13.44
N GLY A 360 9.24 -1.44 12.91
CA GLY A 360 9.98 -2.54 12.29
C GLY A 360 9.85 -2.64 10.77
N LEU A 361 9.23 -1.67 10.09
CA LEU A 361 9.06 -1.67 8.63
C LEU A 361 10.09 -0.81 7.89
N SER A 362 11.18 -0.43 8.56
CA SER A 362 12.23 0.44 8.00
C SER A 362 12.82 -0.08 6.68
N GLU A 363 13.22 -1.35 6.63
CA GLU A 363 13.81 -1.94 5.42
C GLU A 363 12.78 -2.08 4.29
N GLN A 364 11.52 -2.40 4.62
CA GLN A 364 10.45 -2.47 3.62
C GLN A 364 10.22 -1.10 2.98
N LEU A 365 10.11 -0.04 3.79
CA LEU A 365 9.97 1.34 3.34
C LEU A 365 11.15 1.79 2.47
N ALA A 366 12.37 1.43 2.85
CA ALA A 366 13.59 1.73 2.08
C ALA A 366 13.59 1.00 0.74
N SER A 367 13.30 -0.30 0.75
CA SER A 367 13.24 -1.16 -0.44
C SER A 367 12.24 -0.63 -1.46
N ILE A 368 11.06 -0.19 -1.01
CA ILE A 368 10.03 0.37 -1.90
C ILE A 368 10.52 1.60 -2.65
N ILE A 369 11.11 2.59 -1.96
CA ILE A 369 11.64 3.78 -2.66
C ILE A 369 12.74 3.37 -3.64
N ARG A 370 13.71 2.55 -3.19
CA ARG A 370 14.83 2.12 -4.05
C ARG A 370 14.34 1.41 -5.31
N GLN A 371 13.36 0.52 -5.17
CA GLN A 371 12.74 -0.20 -6.28
C GLN A 371 12.03 0.75 -7.26
N GLN A 372 11.28 1.73 -6.76
CA GLN A 372 10.62 2.73 -7.62
C GLN A 372 11.62 3.65 -8.35
N LEU A 373 12.73 4.00 -7.70
CA LEU A 373 13.81 4.74 -8.36
C LEU A 373 14.46 3.90 -9.46
N ILE A 374 14.69 2.61 -9.23
CA ILE A 374 15.19 1.68 -10.26
C ILE A 374 14.24 1.60 -11.45
N GLU A 375 12.94 1.47 -11.19
CA GLU A 375 11.90 1.44 -12.23
C GLU A 375 11.90 2.73 -13.05
N GLY A 376 11.93 3.90 -12.39
CA GLY A 376 12.01 5.19 -13.06
C GLY A 376 13.30 5.38 -13.85
N ILE A 377 14.45 4.95 -13.32
CA ILE A 377 15.73 4.96 -14.07
C ILE A 377 15.61 4.09 -15.32
N ASN A 378 15.07 2.88 -15.22
CA ASN A 378 14.93 1.99 -16.37
C ASN A 378 13.95 2.56 -17.41
N ASP A 379 12.84 3.18 -17.00
CA ASP A 379 11.94 3.85 -17.93
C ASP A 379 12.63 5.04 -18.62
N LEU A 380 13.27 5.92 -17.85
CA LEU A 380 13.95 7.10 -18.38
C LEU A 380 15.09 6.75 -19.34
N THR A 381 15.83 5.68 -19.06
CA THR A 381 16.99 5.26 -19.84
C THR A 381 16.67 4.28 -20.97
N GLU A 382 15.39 4.00 -21.23
CA GLU A 382 14.94 2.99 -22.18
C GLU A 382 15.60 1.63 -21.92
N SER A 383 15.55 1.18 -20.67
CA SER A 383 16.17 -0.05 -20.18
C SER A 383 17.70 -0.09 -20.35
N GLY A 384 18.35 1.07 -20.24
CA GLY A 384 19.81 1.21 -20.26
C GLY A 384 20.43 1.57 -21.61
N ASN A 385 19.62 1.96 -22.60
CA ASN A 385 20.13 2.48 -23.88
C ASN A 385 20.77 3.87 -23.74
N ILE A 386 20.38 4.64 -22.73
CA ILE A 386 20.92 5.97 -22.44
C ILE A 386 21.88 5.89 -21.25
N GLU A 387 23.14 6.25 -21.49
CA GLU A 387 24.16 6.32 -20.43
C GLU A 387 23.94 7.57 -19.55
N ILE A 388 23.88 7.35 -18.23
CA ILE A 388 23.72 8.42 -17.23
C ILE A 388 25.08 8.74 -16.62
N LYS A 389 25.43 10.03 -16.53
CA LYS A 389 26.66 10.51 -15.88
C LYS A 389 26.51 10.73 -14.39
N ARG A 390 25.34 11.22 -13.95
CA ARG A 390 25.04 11.49 -12.54
C ARG A 390 23.54 11.57 -12.28
N ALA A 391 23.15 11.40 -11.02
CA ALA A 391 21.82 11.74 -10.55
C ALA A 391 21.87 12.71 -9.36
N ILE A 392 20.87 13.57 -9.25
CA ILE A 392 20.67 14.45 -8.11
C ILE A 392 19.32 14.09 -7.48
N ILE A 393 19.29 13.88 -6.17
CA ILE A 393 18.09 13.53 -5.41
C ILE A 393 17.77 14.64 -4.41
N ALA A 394 16.55 15.17 -4.51
CA ALA A 394 15.94 16.06 -3.53
C ALA A 394 14.71 15.38 -2.91
N GLY A 395 14.33 15.84 -1.72
CA GLY A 395 13.16 15.34 -0.98
C GLY A 395 13.23 15.80 0.48
N ASN A 396 12.10 15.73 1.17
CA ASN A 396 12.08 16.07 2.58
C ASN A 396 12.94 15.11 3.40
N THR A 397 13.39 15.57 4.57
CA THR A 397 14.35 14.84 5.41
C THR A 397 13.90 13.41 5.73
N THR A 398 12.60 13.19 5.96
CA THR A 398 12.09 11.84 6.23
C THR A 398 12.22 10.93 5.01
N MET A 399 11.86 11.41 3.82
CA MET A 399 12.01 10.61 2.59
C MET A 399 13.46 10.21 2.35
N ILE A 400 14.41 11.11 2.61
CA ILE A 400 15.84 10.79 2.52
C ILE A 400 16.27 9.78 3.58
N HIS A 401 15.78 9.88 4.83
CA HIS A 401 16.09 8.89 5.86
C HIS A 401 15.58 7.50 5.48
N LEU A 402 14.35 7.40 4.96
CA LEU A 402 13.79 6.15 4.51
C LEU A 402 14.57 5.59 3.31
N LEU A 403 14.91 6.41 2.31
CA LEU A 403 15.74 6.00 1.17
C LEU A 403 17.08 5.41 1.63
N MET A 404 17.74 6.09 2.57
CA MET A 404 19.06 5.72 3.07
C MET A 404 19.02 4.58 4.11
N GLY A 405 17.83 4.17 4.57
CA GLY A 405 17.68 3.18 5.64
C GLY A 405 18.17 3.70 7.01
N TYR A 406 18.15 5.01 7.23
CA TYR A 406 18.51 5.61 8.52
C TYR A 406 17.38 5.44 9.54
N SER A 407 17.75 5.42 10.83
CA SER A 407 16.76 5.41 11.92
C SER A 407 15.87 6.65 11.85
N CYS A 408 14.56 6.44 11.93
CA CYS A 408 13.55 7.49 11.99
C CYS A 408 13.03 7.76 13.41
N GLU A 409 13.51 7.03 14.43
CA GLU A 409 13.02 7.11 15.82
C GLU A 409 12.96 8.54 16.35
N THR A 410 14.00 9.32 16.10
CA THR A 410 14.16 10.67 16.63
C THR A 410 13.50 11.74 15.77
N LEU A 411 12.99 11.41 14.57
CA LEU A 411 12.33 12.38 13.69
C LEU A 411 10.91 12.73 14.17
N GLY A 412 10.23 11.78 14.83
CA GLY A 412 8.85 11.96 15.34
C GLY A 412 8.76 12.47 16.78
N THR A 413 9.88 12.52 17.51
CA THR A 413 9.91 12.83 18.94
C THR A 413 10.79 14.04 19.22
N VAL A 414 10.34 14.93 20.11
CA VAL A 414 11.12 16.09 20.57
C VAL A 414 12.50 15.62 21.08
N PRO A 415 13.62 16.21 20.62
CA PRO A 415 13.76 17.48 19.89
C PRO A 415 13.80 17.39 18.35
N PHE A 416 13.25 16.33 17.75
CA PHE A 416 13.14 16.11 16.30
C PHE A 416 14.51 16.09 15.59
N THR A 417 15.39 15.20 16.04
CA THR A 417 16.80 15.17 15.59
C THR A 417 16.97 14.21 14.41
N PRO A 418 17.40 14.68 13.23
CA PRO A 418 17.76 13.79 12.13
C PRO A 418 19.09 13.07 12.36
N VAL A 419 19.27 11.90 11.75
CA VAL A 419 20.54 11.17 11.73
C VAL A 419 21.56 11.90 10.85
N ASN A 420 21.14 12.33 9.66
CA ASN A 420 22.00 13.03 8.71
C ASN A 420 21.18 14.03 7.89
N ILE A 421 21.71 15.25 7.74
CA ILE A 421 21.18 16.32 6.89
C ILE A 421 22.26 16.93 5.99
N ASP A 422 23.48 16.40 6.03
CA ASP A 422 24.58 16.85 5.17
C ASP A 422 24.37 16.36 3.73
N ARG A 423 25.10 16.97 2.79
CA ARG A 423 25.13 16.51 1.40
C ARG A 423 25.72 15.10 1.38
N ILE A 424 25.02 14.18 0.72
CA ILE A 424 25.47 12.79 0.55
C ILE A 424 25.96 12.61 -0.88
N HIS A 425 27.14 12.04 -1.05
CA HIS A 425 27.68 11.64 -2.34
C HIS A 425 27.98 10.13 -2.30
N LEU A 426 27.39 9.38 -3.22
CA LEU A 426 27.51 7.93 -3.27
C LEU A 426 27.38 7.39 -4.69
N GLU A 427 27.97 6.23 -4.95
CA GLU A 427 27.79 5.50 -6.20
C GLU A 427 26.38 4.87 -6.23
N ALA A 428 25.73 4.88 -7.39
CA ALA A 428 24.41 4.29 -7.58
C ALA A 428 24.37 2.80 -7.19
N ALA A 429 25.44 2.05 -7.49
CA ALA A 429 25.56 0.64 -7.10
C ALA A 429 25.41 0.42 -5.59
N LYS A 430 25.90 1.36 -4.75
CA LYS A 430 25.80 1.26 -3.29
C LYS A 430 24.40 1.56 -2.77
N LEU A 431 23.68 2.48 -3.42
CA LEU A 431 22.31 2.82 -3.02
C LEU A 431 21.33 1.69 -3.36
N PHE A 432 21.52 1.07 -4.53
CA PHE A 432 20.59 0.08 -5.08
C PHE A 432 20.98 -1.37 -4.81
N ASP A 433 22.18 -1.62 -4.28
CA ASP A 433 22.78 -2.96 -4.14
C ASP A 433 22.80 -3.72 -5.49
N LEU A 434 23.16 -3.00 -6.56
CA LEU A 434 23.13 -3.50 -7.94
C LEU A 434 24.35 -3.00 -8.73
N ASP A 435 25.25 -3.92 -9.06
CA ASP A 435 26.52 -3.64 -9.77
C ASP A 435 26.36 -3.15 -11.23
N LYS A 436 25.13 -3.01 -11.74
CA LYS A 436 24.87 -2.59 -13.14
C LYS A 436 24.83 -1.07 -13.34
N TYR A 437 24.79 -0.28 -12.27
CA TYR A 437 24.68 1.19 -12.34
C TYR A 437 26.00 1.87 -11.97
N TYR A 438 26.64 2.50 -12.95
CA TYR A 438 27.99 3.08 -12.84
C TYR A 438 28.00 4.63 -12.88
N PHE A 439 27.09 5.26 -12.14
CA PHE A 439 27.03 6.73 -12.03
C PHE A 439 26.94 7.19 -10.58
N ASP A 440 27.33 8.43 -10.33
CA ASP A 440 27.29 9.03 -9.00
C ASP A 440 25.93 9.65 -8.70
N ILE A 441 25.53 9.56 -7.43
CA ILE A 441 24.32 10.16 -6.88
C ILE A 441 24.73 11.23 -5.87
N ASP A 442 24.18 12.43 -6.03
CA ASP A 442 24.25 13.51 -5.06
C ASP A 442 22.88 13.71 -4.42
N VAL A 443 22.78 13.53 -3.10
CA VAL A 443 21.56 13.87 -2.34
C VAL A 443 21.72 15.27 -1.76
N ILE A 444 20.73 16.13 -2.05
CA ILE A 444 20.71 17.52 -1.58
C ILE A 444 20.58 17.54 -0.04
N PRO A 445 21.37 18.36 0.67
CA PRO A 445 21.31 18.45 2.13
C PRO A 445 19.95 18.96 2.63
N GLY A 446 19.53 18.46 3.78
CA GLY A 446 18.39 18.99 4.52
C GLY A 446 18.78 20.11 5.49
N ILE A 447 17.79 20.69 6.18
CA ILE A 447 18.01 21.73 7.19
C ILE A 447 17.59 21.24 8.59
N SER A 448 16.47 20.53 8.68
CA SER A 448 15.91 20.00 9.94
C SER A 448 15.04 18.78 9.67
N ALA A 449 14.44 18.17 10.71
CA ALA A 449 13.54 17.02 10.52
C ALA A 449 12.35 17.28 9.56
N PHE A 450 11.88 18.53 9.48
CA PHE A 450 10.70 18.90 8.69
C PHE A 450 11.01 19.88 7.55
N VAL A 451 12.29 20.16 7.28
CA VAL A 451 12.71 20.95 6.11
C VAL A 451 13.88 20.25 5.48
N GLY A 452 13.67 19.66 4.31
CA GLY A 452 14.66 18.82 3.63
C GLY A 452 15.31 19.47 2.42
N GLY A 453 15.87 18.62 1.58
CA GLY A 453 16.62 19.03 0.38
C GLY A 453 15.73 19.53 -0.75
N ASP A 454 14.45 19.18 -0.74
CA ASP A 454 13.40 19.75 -1.60
C ASP A 454 13.35 21.29 -1.49
N ILE A 455 13.26 21.83 -0.27
CA ILE A 455 13.21 23.28 -0.04
C ILE A 455 14.55 23.95 -0.35
N VAL A 456 15.67 23.28 -0.04
CA VAL A 456 17.00 23.77 -0.42
C VAL A 456 17.14 23.84 -1.94
N SER A 457 16.64 22.83 -2.66
CA SER A 457 16.61 22.81 -4.12
C SER A 457 15.79 23.96 -4.68
N GLY A 458 14.59 24.19 -4.13
CA GLY A 458 13.72 25.30 -4.53
C GLY A 458 14.37 26.68 -4.32
N MET A 459 14.96 26.93 -3.15
CA MET A 459 15.69 28.17 -2.88
C MET A 459 16.91 28.34 -3.82
N TYR A 460 17.59 27.24 -4.16
CA TYR A 460 18.72 27.26 -5.09
C TYR A 460 18.26 27.62 -6.51
N ALA A 461 17.18 27.00 -6.98
CA ALA A 461 16.58 27.27 -8.30
C ALA A 461 16.12 28.72 -8.46
N LEU A 462 15.66 29.35 -7.37
CA LEU A 462 15.24 30.75 -7.33
C LEU A 462 16.37 31.73 -7.02
N ASP A 463 17.62 31.27 -6.99
CA ASP A 463 18.81 32.11 -6.77
C ASP A 463 18.75 32.97 -5.48
N PHE A 464 18.11 32.46 -4.41
CA PHE A 464 18.02 33.19 -3.13
C PHE A 464 19.40 33.60 -2.62
N HIS A 465 20.38 32.70 -2.78
CA HIS A 465 21.78 32.90 -2.40
C HIS A 465 22.55 33.95 -3.22
N LYS A 466 21.99 34.44 -4.34
CA LYS A 466 22.59 35.49 -5.19
C LYS A 466 21.81 36.80 -5.14
N SER A 467 20.53 36.75 -4.78
CA SER A 467 19.64 37.89 -4.76
C SER A 467 19.91 38.83 -3.59
N ASP A 468 19.90 40.14 -3.83
CA ASP A 468 19.78 41.17 -2.77
C ASP A 468 18.35 41.31 -2.26
N LYS A 469 17.36 40.95 -3.09
CA LYS A 469 15.94 41.09 -2.81
C LYS A 469 15.46 40.00 -1.86
N ILE A 470 14.58 40.37 -0.95
CA ILE A 470 13.93 39.43 -0.03
C ILE A 470 12.79 38.75 -0.77
N CYS A 471 12.86 37.43 -0.83
CA CYS A 471 11.86 36.58 -1.45
C CYS A 471 11.30 35.60 -0.43
N ILE A 472 10.06 35.17 -0.65
CA ILE A 472 9.44 34.05 0.08
C ILE A 472 9.26 32.90 -0.91
N LEU A 473 9.56 31.68 -0.49
CA LEU A 473 9.16 30.44 -1.14
C LEU A 473 8.17 29.74 -0.22
N LEU A 474 6.99 29.44 -0.74
CA LEU A 474 5.94 28.65 -0.11
C LEU A 474 5.80 27.35 -0.90
N ASP A 475 6.24 26.23 -0.32
CA ASP A 475 5.93 24.92 -0.88
C ASP A 475 4.66 24.40 -0.22
N LEU A 476 3.62 24.17 -1.02
CA LEU A 476 2.31 23.76 -0.55
C LEU A 476 2.03 22.33 -1.04
N GLY A 477 2.40 21.35 -0.21
CA GLY A 477 2.04 19.94 -0.37
C GLY A 477 1.29 19.39 0.84
N THR A 478 1.47 18.09 1.11
CA THR A 478 0.94 17.42 2.30
C THR A 478 1.42 18.10 3.59
N ASN A 479 2.69 18.51 3.59
CA ASN A 479 3.24 19.48 4.52
C ASN A 479 3.30 20.83 3.82
N GLY A 480 3.19 21.91 4.61
CA GLY A 480 3.57 23.22 4.12
C GLY A 480 4.98 23.54 4.57
N GLU A 481 5.79 24.05 3.67
CA GLU A 481 7.13 24.54 3.97
C GLU A 481 7.26 25.97 3.49
N ILE A 482 8.03 26.76 4.24
CA ILE A 482 8.19 28.17 3.96
C ILE A 482 9.64 28.57 4.16
N ALA A 483 10.19 29.29 3.19
CA ALA A 483 11.48 29.93 3.27
C ALA A 483 11.33 31.42 3.00
N ILE A 484 12.09 32.24 3.72
CA ILE A 484 12.23 33.67 3.46
C ILE A 484 13.71 34.04 3.48
N GLY A 485 14.13 34.87 2.53
CA GLY A 485 15.44 35.49 2.62
C GLY A 485 16.02 35.97 1.31
N ASN A 486 17.34 36.19 1.37
CA ASN A 486 18.19 36.66 0.30
C ASN A 486 19.62 36.12 0.52
N LYS A 487 20.63 36.66 -0.17
CA LYS A 487 22.02 36.21 -0.05
C LYS A 487 22.63 36.38 1.34
N ASP A 488 22.11 37.29 2.15
CA ASP A 488 22.70 37.65 3.45
C ASP A 488 22.10 36.81 4.60
N ARG A 489 20.83 36.41 4.47
CA ARG A 489 20.13 35.64 5.50
C ARG A 489 19.02 34.82 4.89
N LEU A 490 18.91 33.58 5.36
CA LEU A 490 17.81 32.66 5.05
C LEU A 490 17.16 32.23 6.37
N LEU A 491 15.83 32.16 6.39
CA LEU A 491 15.05 31.48 7.42
C LEU A 491 14.11 30.50 6.76
N VAL A 492 13.94 29.34 7.38
CA VAL A 492 12.99 28.32 6.94
C VAL A 492 12.11 27.87 8.09
N SER A 493 10.93 27.37 7.77
CA SER A 493 10.02 26.74 8.71
C SER A 493 9.12 25.75 7.99
N SER A 494 8.40 24.94 8.76
CA SER A 494 7.33 24.08 8.27
C SER A 494 6.03 24.41 8.99
N MET A 495 4.91 24.08 8.36
CA MET A 495 3.56 24.37 8.83
C MET A 495 2.66 23.17 8.53
N ALA A 496 1.89 22.75 9.53
CA ALA A 496 0.92 21.67 9.39
C ALA A 496 -0.35 22.19 8.69
N ALA A 497 -0.26 22.44 7.38
CA ALA A 497 -1.41 22.85 6.56
C ALA A 497 -2.41 21.70 6.37
N GLY A 498 -1.92 20.45 6.40
CA GLY A 498 -2.74 19.27 6.12
C GLY A 498 -3.07 19.15 4.62
N PRO A 499 -3.64 18.01 4.20
CA PRO A 499 -3.72 17.67 2.78
C PRO A 499 -4.90 18.31 2.04
N ALA A 500 -5.59 19.31 2.64
CA ALA A 500 -6.81 19.90 2.08
C ALA A 500 -6.60 20.50 0.68
N PHE A 501 -5.44 21.14 0.45
CA PHE A 501 -5.07 21.69 -0.85
C PHE A 501 -4.66 20.62 -1.88
N GLU A 502 -4.44 19.37 -1.45
CA GLU A 502 -4.25 18.22 -2.34
C GLU A 502 -5.57 17.44 -2.54
N GLY A 503 -6.68 18.04 -2.09
CA GLY A 503 -8.00 17.41 -2.04
C GLY A 503 -8.16 16.41 -0.90
N GLY A 504 -7.14 16.14 -0.07
CA GLY A 504 -7.23 15.28 1.12
C GLY A 504 -8.22 15.81 2.16
N ASN A 505 -8.86 14.91 2.92
CA ASN A 505 -9.94 15.23 3.88
C ASN A 505 -11.18 15.95 3.34
N ILE A 506 -11.20 16.37 2.08
CA ILE A 506 -12.37 16.89 1.38
C ILE A 506 -13.23 15.72 0.88
N VAL A 507 -14.55 15.74 1.15
CA VAL A 507 -15.49 14.64 0.88
C VAL A 507 -15.47 14.21 -0.59
N CYS A 508 -15.69 15.16 -1.50
CA CYS A 508 -15.58 14.92 -2.95
C CYS A 508 -14.17 15.25 -3.48
N GLY A 509 -13.15 15.26 -2.61
CA GLY A 509 -11.81 15.73 -2.95
C GLY A 509 -10.98 14.74 -3.75
N THR A 510 -10.28 15.22 -4.77
CA THR A 510 -9.36 14.45 -5.61
C THR A 510 -8.07 15.24 -5.86
N GLY A 511 -7.02 14.59 -6.34
CA GLY A 511 -5.81 15.28 -6.81
C GLY A 511 -6.06 16.04 -8.11
N SER A 512 -5.05 16.73 -8.62
CA SER A 512 -5.10 17.42 -9.91
C SER A 512 -5.05 16.43 -11.08
N ILE A 513 -6.18 15.78 -11.38
CA ILE A 513 -6.34 14.75 -12.42
C ILE A 513 -7.38 15.15 -13.47
N GLY A 514 -7.37 14.49 -14.64
CA GLY A 514 -8.41 14.64 -15.67
C GLY A 514 -9.82 14.54 -15.07
N GLY A 515 -10.63 15.56 -15.33
CA GLY A 515 -12.01 15.67 -14.82
C GLY A 515 -12.13 16.19 -13.40
N ALA A 516 -11.05 16.50 -12.69
CA ALA A 516 -11.14 17.18 -11.40
C ALA A 516 -11.64 18.62 -11.60
N VAL A 517 -12.63 19.04 -10.81
CA VAL A 517 -13.14 20.41 -10.80
C VAL A 517 -12.02 21.32 -10.29
N CYS A 518 -11.55 22.22 -11.15
CA CYS A 518 -10.48 23.17 -10.89
C CYS A 518 -10.95 24.63 -10.92
N GLY A 519 -12.12 24.90 -11.49
CA GLY A 519 -12.72 26.23 -11.54
C GLY A 519 -14.21 26.21 -11.18
N VAL A 520 -14.66 27.22 -10.43
CA VAL A 520 -16.06 27.38 -10.04
C VAL A 520 -16.48 28.84 -10.14
N LYS A 521 -17.65 29.06 -10.71
CA LYS A 521 -18.29 30.38 -10.78
C LYS A 521 -19.78 30.25 -10.48
N ILE A 522 -20.27 31.07 -9.55
CA ILE A 522 -21.67 31.09 -9.14
C ILE A 522 -22.31 32.40 -9.62
N ASP A 523 -23.41 32.31 -10.37
CA ASP A 523 -24.16 33.45 -10.87
C ASP A 523 -25.67 33.25 -10.65
N GLY A 524 -26.17 33.76 -9.52
CA GLY A 524 -27.50 33.41 -9.01
C GLY A 524 -27.61 31.89 -8.81
N ASP A 525 -28.64 31.28 -9.40
CA ASP A 525 -28.86 29.83 -9.32
C ASP A 525 -28.01 29.03 -10.33
N ARG A 526 -27.19 29.69 -11.16
CA ARG A 526 -26.37 29.02 -12.18
C ARG A 526 -24.97 28.78 -11.64
N ILE A 527 -24.60 27.52 -11.56
CA ILE A 527 -23.24 27.08 -11.22
C ILE A 527 -22.54 26.68 -12.50
N ARG A 528 -21.35 27.24 -12.73
CA ARG A 528 -20.44 26.81 -13.81
C ARG A 528 -19.20 26.20 -13.18
N VAL A 529 -18.89 24.99 -13.60
CA VAL A 529 -17.68 24.26 -13.20
C VAL A 529 -16.78 24.10 -14.40
N GLU A 530 -15.47 24.24 -14.16
CA GLU A 530 -14.41 23.93 -15.10
C GLU A 530 -13.62 22.74 -14.55
N THR A 531 -13.28 21.80 -15.43
CA THR A 531 -12.54 20.59 -15.08
C THR A 531 -11.22 20.52 -15.83
N ILE A 532 -10.22 19.91 -15.21
CA ILE A 532 -8.94 19.63 -15.86
C ILE A 532 -9.20 18.79 -17.12
N ASN A 533 -8.57 19.17 -18.24
CA ASN A 533 -8.74 18.60 -19.58
C ASN A 533 -10.16 18.68 -20.16
N ASN A 534 -11.07 19.45 -19.57
CA ASN A 534 -12.49 19.49 -19.93
C ASN A 534 -13.18 18.11 -19.92
N GLU A 535 -12.69 17.19 -19.09
CA GLU A 535 -13.27 15.86 -18.94
C GLU A 535 -14.47 15.86 -17.98
N THR A 536 -15.23 14.76 -17.94
CA THR A 536 -16.39 14.65 -17.03
C THR A 536 -15.96 14.82 -15.57
N PRO A 537 -16.69 15.60 -14.74
CA PRO A 537 -16.38 15.79 -13.33
C PRO A 537 -16.19 14.48 -12.55
N VAL A 538 -15.14 14.43 -11.73
CA VAL A 538 -14.78 13.23 -10.94
C VAL A 538 -14.57 13.51 -9.45
N GLY A 539 -14.55 14.79 -9.08
CA GLY A 539 -14.21 15.29 -7.76
C GLY A 539 -13.71 16.73 -7.83
N ILE A 540 -13.26 17.27 -6.71
CA ILE A 540 -12.79 18.65 -6.54
C ILE A 540 -11.30 18.63 -6.20
N CYS A 541 -10.45 19.30 -6.98
CA CYS A 541 -9.04 19.45 -6.63
C CYS A 541 -8.80 20.68 -5.74
N GLY A 542 -7.55 20.87 -5.29
CA GLY A 542 -7.18 21.98 -4.41
C GLY A 542 -7.57 23.37 -4.91
N SER A 543 -7.30 23.67 -6.18
CA SER A 543 -7.69 24.96 -6.77
C SER A 543 -9.22 25.07 -6.83
N GLY A 544 -9.91 23.99 -7.20
CA GLY A 544 -11.37 23.95 -7.26
C GLY A 544 -12.05 24.18 -5.91
N ILE A 545 -11.49 23.67 -4.81
CA ILE A 545 -12.08 23.90 -3.48
C ILE A 545 -11.85 25.33 -3.01
N ILE A 546 -10.71 25.96 -3.32
CA ILE A 546 -10.50 27.40 -3.05
C ILE A 546 -11.45 28.25 -3.88
N GLU A 547 -11.60 27.94 -5.17
CA GLU A 547 -12.54 28.62 -6.05
C GLU A 547 -13.96 28.51 -5.50
N THR A 548 -14.35 27.32 -5.05
CA THR A 548 -15.67 27.09 -4.47
C THR A 548 -15.87 27.90 -3.21
N VAL A 549 -14.97 27.79 -2.23
CA VAL A 549 -15.07 28.51 -0.95
C VAL A 549 -15.13 30.03 -1.18
N TYR A 550 -14.32 30.55 -2.11
CA TYR A 550 -14.36 31.95 -2.49
C TYR A 550 -15.73 32.37 -3.04
N GLU A 551 -16.28 31.61 -3.99
CA GLU A 551 -17.59 31.93 -4.58
C GLU A 551 -18.72 31.81 -3.56
N LEU A 552 -18.69 30.79 -2.69
CA LEU A 552 -19.68 30.63 -1.62
C LEU A 552 -19.65 31.80 -0.64
N LEU A 553 -18.46 32.29 -0.28
CA LEU A 553 -18.31 33.45 0.60
C LEU A 553 -18.77 34.74 -0.09
N ASN A 554 -18.35 34.94 -1.35
CA ASN A 554 -18.69 36.13 -2.13
C ASN A 554 -20.18 36.23 -2.49
N LYS A 555 -20.92 35.12 -2.44
CA LYS A 555 -22.36 35.06 -2.70
C LYS A 555 -23.21 34.94 -1.44
N ASP A 556 -22.60 35.13 -0.26
CA ASP A 556 -23.28 34.98 1.03
C ASP A 556 -23.99 33.62 1.18
N VAL A 557 -23.46 32.56 0.55
CA VAL A 557 -23.94 31.18 0.78
C VAL A 557 -23.38 30.66 2.10
N ILE A 558 -22.12 31.02 2.39
CA ILE A 558 -21.49 30.81 3.70
C ILE A 558 -21.14 32.15 4.35
N ASP A 559 -21.16 32.19 5.68
CA ASP A 559 -20.69 33.34 6.46
C ASP A 559 -19.15 33.35 6.60
N VAL A 560 -18.62 34.42 7.20
CA VAL A 560 -17.17 34.55 7.48
C VAL A 560 -16.63 33.51 8.46
N ALA A 561 -17.51 32.86 9.25
CA ALA A 561 -17.16 31.76 10.13
C ALA A 561 -17.20 30.40 9.41
N GLY A 562 -17.62 30.35 8.15
CA GLY A 562 -17.71 29.16 7.30
C GLY A 562 -18.99 28.36 7.47
N ASN A 563 -20.02 28.90 8.14
CA ASN A 563 -21.31 28.25 8.27
C ASN A 563 -22.17 28.54 7.05
N PHE A 564 -22.96 27.55 6.62
CA PHE A 564 -23.96 27.75 5.59
C PHE A 564 -25.09 28.63 6.14
N ASN A 565 -25.53 29.59 5.33
CA ASN A 565 -26.65 30.47 5.67
C ASN A 565 -28.02 29.78 5.51
N SER A 566 -28.06 28.66 4.77
CA SER A 566 -29.21 27.75 4.69
C SER A 566 -29.07 26.58 5.67
N ASN A 567 -30.17 25.85 5.89
CA ASN A 567 -30.17 24.61 6.66
C ASN A 567 -29.70 23.40 5.82
N ASP A 568 -29.07 23.63 4.67
CA ASP A 568 -28.61 22.56 3.79
C ASP A 568 -27.37 21.89 4.38
N ASP A 569 -27.24 20.59 4.17
CA ASP A 569 -26.09 19.81 4.64
C ASP A 569 -24.91 19.82 3.65
N ARG A 570 -25.10 20.38 2.45
CA ARG A 570 -24.11 20.49 1.38
C ARG A 570 -24.50 21.54 0.33
N TYR A 571 -23.52 21.98 -0.45
CA TYR A 571 -23.71 22.76 -1.67
C TYR A 571 -23.36 21.91 -2.89
N LEU A 572 -24.37 21.55 -3.69
CA LEU A 572 -24.17 20.76 -4.91
C LEU A 572 -23.53 21.62 -6.00
N LEU A 573 -22.39 21.18 -6.56
CA LEU A 573 -21.73 21.87 -7.67
C LEU A 573 -22.13 21.29 -9.02
N THR A 574 -22.05 19.97 -9.16
CA THR A 574 -22.28 19.27 -10.43
C THR A 574 -22.49 17.77 -10.21
N TYR A 575 -22.67 17.03 -11.31
CA TYR A 575 -22.76 15.58 -11.34
C TYR A 575 -21.63 14.96 -12.17
N GLY A 576 -21.11 13.81 -11.73
CA GLY A 576 -20.18 12.98 -12.50
C GLY A 576 -20.87 12.04 -13.50
N ARG A 577 -20.13 11.07 -14.06
CA ARG A 577 -20.61 10.20 -15.17
C ARG A 577 -21.84 9.37 -14.77
N ASP A 578 -21.87 8.87 -13.53
CA ASP A 578 -22.95 8.00 -13.03
C ASP A 578 -24.02 8.77 -12.23
N ARG A 579 -24.15 10.08 -12.46
CA ARG A 579 -24.98 11.00 -11.67
C ARG A 579 -24.61 11.04 -10.18
N GLU A 580 -23.36 10.73 -9.88
CA GLU A 580 -22.75 10.95 -8.56
C GLU A 580 -22.70 12.46 -8.26
N GLU A 581 -23.17 12.85 -7.08
CA GLU A 581 -23.15 14.25 -6.64
C GLU A 581 -21.72 14.68 -6.28
N ILE A 582 -21.26 15.76 -6.91
CA ILE A 582 -20.02 16.45 -6.53
C ILE A 582 -20.44 17.73 -5.82
N ALA A 583 -20.25 17.73 -4.51
CA ALA A 583 -20.73 18.76 -3.60
C ALA A 583 -19.67 19.13 -2.56
N VAL A 584 -19.85 20.28 -1.93
CA VAL A 584 -19.03 20.75 -0.80
C VAL A 584 -19.86 20.72 0.48
N TYR A 585 -19.27 20.20 1.55
CA TYR A 585 -19.92 20.02 2.84
C TYR A 585 -19.34 21.00 3.88
N PRO A 586 -20.07 21.30 4.98
CA PRO A 586 -19.55 22.15 6.06
C PRO A 586 -18.19 21.68 6.62
N LYS A 587 -17.97 20.36 6.69
CA LYS A 587 -16.67 19.77 7.06
C LYS A 587 -15.55 20.22 6.12
N ASP A 588 -15.80 20.24 4.81
CA ASP A 588 -14.81 20.62 3.81
C ASP A 588 -14.39 22.08 3.98
N ILE A 589 -15.36 22.97 4.26
CA ILE A 589 -15.09 24.38 4.60
C ILE A 589 -14.16 24.46 5.81
N ARG A 590 -14.41 23.63 6.83
CA ARG A 590 -13.59 23.60 8.04
C ARG A 590 -12.16 23.13 7.77
N GLU A 591 -11.96 22.11 6.95
CA GLU A 591 -10.62 21.64 6.55
C GLU A 591 -9.85 22.75 5.82
N ILE A 592 -10.50 23.47 4.90
CA ILE A 592 -9.87 24.61 4.20
C ILE A 592 -9.55 25.75 5.15
N GLN A 593 -10.42 26.05 6.12
CA GLN A 593 -10.14 27.07 7.14
C GLN A 593 -8.89 26.74 7.96
N LEU A 594 -8.73 25.49 8.37
CA LEU A 594 -7.55 25.04 9.12
C LEU A 594 -6.29 25.15 8.26
N ALA A 595 -6.35 24.65 7.03
CA ALA A 595 -5.23 24.68 6.10
C ALA A 595 -4.79 26.12 5.77
N LYS A 596 -5.73 27.00 5.41
CA LYS A 596 -5.40 28.40 5.11
C LYS A 596 -4.87 29.14 6.34
N ALA A 597 -5.38 28.83 7.54
CA ALA A 597 -4.97 29.50 8.76
C ALA A 597 -3.53 29.11 9.13
N ALA A 598 -3.15 27.85 8.95
CA ALA A 598 -1.78 27.38 9.13
C ALA A 598 -0.82 28.08 8.16
N VAL A 599 -1.17 28.14 6.86
CA VAL A 599 -0.34 28.83 5.86
C VAL A 599 -0.21 30.32 6.17
N ARG A 600 -1.33 30.99 6.46
CA ARG A 600 -1.34 32.41 6.77
C ARG A 600 -0.53 32.73 8.02
N ALA A 601 -0.68 31.93 9.08
CA ALA A 601 0.09 32.08 10.30
C ALA A 601 1.58 31.84 10.07
N GLY A 602 1.95 30.88 9.20
CA GLY A 602 3.33 30.61 8.80
C GLY A 602 3.97 31.83 8.12
N ILE A 603 3.28 32.41 7.13
CA ILE A 603 3.72 33.64 6.44
C ILE A 603 3.92 34.79 7.44
N GLU A 604 2.91 35.09 8.24
CA GLU A 604 2.98 36.19 9.22
C GLU A 604 4.09 35.98 10.26
N THR A 605 4.26 34.74 10.72
CA THR A 605 5.29 34.40 11.72
C THR A 605 6.68 34.52 11.13
N ILE A 606 6.92 34.00 9.92
CA ILE A 606 8.27 34.01 9.34
C ILE A 606 8.72 35.43 8.99
N ILE A 607 7.80 36.27 8.50
CA ILE A 607 8.06 37.68 8.20
C ILE A 607 8.43 38.42 9.49
N SER A 608 7.62 38.24 10.54
CA SER A 608 7.89 38.82 11.86
C SER A 608 9.24 38.36 12.44
N LYS A 609 9.61 37.08 12.28
CA LYS A 609 10.88 36.52 12.75
C LYS A 609 12.09 36.95 11.91
N TYR A 610 11.88 37.17 10.61
CA TYR A 610 12.90 37.74 9.74
C TYR A 610 13.13 39.22 10.09
N GLY A 611 12.08 39.92 10.51
CA GLY A 611 12.14 41.30 11.01
C GLY A 611 11.97 42.32 9.89
N VAL A 612 11.08 42.05 8.95
CA VAL A 612 10.77 42.92 7.80
C VAL A 612 9.27 43.12 7.67
N GLU A 613 8.89 44.18 6.99
CA GLU A 613 7.50 44.48 6.65
C GLU A 613 7.12 43.88 5.28
N TYR A 614 5.81 43.79 5.00
CA TYR A 614 5.32 43.20 3.76
C TYR A 614 5.76 43.94 2.50
N ASP A 615 5.97 45.26 2.59
CA ASP A 615 6.38 46.09 1.46
C ASP A 615 7.84 45.87 1.05
N GLU A 616 8.68 45.33 1.94
CA GLU A 616 10.07 44.96 1.69
C GLU A 616 10.21 43.60 0.95
N ILE A 617 9.15 42.79 0.90
CA ILE A 617 9.14 41.50 0.21
C ILE A 617 8.98 41.73 -1.28
N SER A 618 9.97 41.38 -2.08
CA SER A 618 9.93 41.57 -3.53
C SER A 618 8.98 40.59 -4.21
N SER A 619 9.06 39.31 -3.83
CA SER A 619 8.36 38.22 -4.51
C SER A 619 7.97 37.13 -3.53
N ILE A 620 6.83 36.50 -3.78
CA ILE A 620 6.36 35.29 -3.10
C ILE A 620 6.17 34.22 -4.16
N TYR A 621 6.99 33.18 -4.10
CA TYR A 621 6.93 32.04 -4.99
C TYR A 621 6.09 30.94 -4.34
N ILE A 622 5.09 30.43 -5.04
CA ILE A 622 4.28 29.31 -4.60
C ILE A 622 4.66 28.08 -5.43
N ALA A 623 5.14 27.05 -4.76
CA ALA A 623 5.49 25.75 -5.31
C ALA A 623 4.51 24.67 -4.82
N GLY A 624 4.71 23.45 -5.32
CA GLY A 624 3.91 22.27 -4.98
C GLY A 624 2.85 21.95 -6.04
N GLY A 625 2.38 20.71 -6.08
CA GLY A 625 1.44 20.20 -7.11
C GLY A 625 0.09 20.92 -7.17
N PHE A 626 -0.22 21.72 -6.14
CA PHE A 626 -1.38 22.61 -6.07
C PHE A 626 -1.11 24.01 -6.65
N GLY A 627 0.13 24.51 -6.59
CA GLY A 627 0.50 25.88 -6.95
C GLY A 627 0.20 26.23 -8.40
N HIS A 628 0.46 25.30 -9.34
CA HIS A 628 0.43 25.55 -10.80
C HIS A 628 -0.86 26.23 -11.31
N ASN A 629 -2.01 26.03 -10.65
CA ASN A 629 -3.31 26.57 -11.08
C ASN A 629 -4.03 27.37 -9.98
N ILE A 630 -3.31 27.88 -8.97
CA ILE A 630 -3.94 28.70 -7.94
C ILE A 630 -4.35 30.06 -8.50
N ASN A 631 -5.61 30.44 -8.30
CA ASN A 631 -6.06 31.80 -8.57
C ASN A 631 -5.69 32.70 -7.39
N ILE A 632 -4.70 33.57 -7.58
CA ILE A 632 -4.16 34.46 -6.52
C ILE A 632 -5.25 35.37 -5.93
N ASP A 633 -6.14 35.92 -6.77
CA ASP A 633 -7.20 36.81 -6.30
C ASP A 633 -8.18 36.07 -5.38
N LYS A 634 -8.52 34.82 -5.72
CA LYS A 634 -9.40 33.98 -4.90
C LYS A 634 -8.70 33.49 -3.63
N ALA A 635 -7.42 33.14 -3.71
CA ALA A 635 -6.60 32.79 -2.56
C ALA A 635 -6.53 33.93 -1.54
N ILE A 636 -6.33 35.17 -2.00
CA ILE A 636 -6.41 36.37 -1.18
C ILE A 636 -7.83 36.56 -0.63
N GLY A 637 -8.85 36.38 -1.48
CA GLY A 637 -10.25 36.53 -1.10
C GLY A 637 -10.71 35.60 0.02
N ILE A 638 -10.19 34.37 0.07
CA ILE A 638 -10.43 33.46 1.19
C ILE A 638 -9.50 33.73 2.38
N GLY A 639 -8.52 34.63 2.27
CA GLY A 639 -7.56 34.97 3.31
C GLY A 639 -6.39 34.00 3.45
N LEU A 640 -6.09 33.19 2.43
CA LEU A 640 -4.90 32.34 2.38
C LEU A 640 -3.64 33.22 2.26
N LEU A 641 -3.68 34.18 1.35
CA LEU A 641 -2.57 35.12 1.10
C LEU A 641 -2.94 36.54 1.56
N PRO A 642 -1.96 37.36 1.96
CA PRO A 642 -2.17 38.78 2.22
C PRO A 642 -2.50 39.57 0.95
N GLU A 643 -3.39 40.56 1.06
CA GLU A 643 -3.77 41.45 -0.04
C GLU A 643 -2.55 42.17 -0.65
N VAL A 644 -1.61 42.57 0.19
CA VAL A 644 -0.35 43.23 -0.20
C VAL A 644 0.55 42.37 -1.11
N CYS A 645 0.28 41.07 -1.20
CA CYS A 645 1.05 40.12 -2.00
C CYS A 645 0.49 39.93 -3.41
N ARG A 646 -0.67 40.52 -3.77
CA ARG A 646 -1.38 40.28 -5.04
C ARG A 646 -0.47 40.38 -6.27
N ASP A 647 0.27 41.48 -6.40
CA ASP A 647 1.11 41.76 -7.57
C ASP A 647 2.55 41.21 -7.43
N ARG A 648 2.83 40.48 -6.35
CA ARG A 648 4.17 39.96 -6.01
C ARG A 648 4.19 38.44 -5.91
N THR A 649 3.05 37.78 -6.11
CA THR A 649 2.93 36.34 -5.98
C THR A 649 2.99 35.69 -7.34
N GLU A 650 3.85 34.69 -7.48
CA GLU A 650 4.03 33.91 -8.70
C GLU A 650 3.99 32.42 -8.34
N SER A 651 3.27 31.62 -9.12
CA SER A 651 3.39 30.17 -9.02
C SER A 651 4.57 29.70 -9.85
N ILE A 652 5.36 28.79 -9.29
CA ILE A 652 6.51 28.16 -9.95
C ILE A 652 6.29 26.66 -10.11
N VAL A 653 6.91 26.06 -11.12
CA VAL A 653 6.79 24.64 -11.50
C VAL A 653 8.12 23.93 -11.27
#